data_AF-A0A6A5GC17-F1
#
_entry.id   AF-A0A6A5GC17-F1
#
_cell.length_a   1.000
_cell.length_b   1.000
_cell.length_c   1.000
_cell.angle_alpha   90.00
_cell.angle_beta   90.00
_cell.angle_gamma   90.00
#
_symmetry.space_group_name_H-M   'P 1'
#
loop_
_entity.id
_entity.type
_entity.pdbx_description
1 polymer ?
#
loop_
_entity_poly.entity_id
_entity_poly.type
_entity_poly.pdbx_seq_one_letter_code
_entity_poly.pdbx_strand_id
1 'polypeptide(L)'
;MAWFLFYPFAVQASKVVFASTVFINIYLIYLTIARTKRITGAYKYMIIIFSAVGILFTFMKATLHPYLHSHNSGLMFFSLEPDWGSFEAVEIALMVYTGVYSAMISLLAIQFVFRYWTLFKYSRNYMRDSLYDTYQMDVEKTVGFFVVVRSEDQSIRWHNVAFIAGLLLDLVIQYVIVIYCGTTMNQKMHEKLANFSVANRKLQEQLFKTLVLQITIPSIIFHLPFVPVLCAPLLNLQFDFESGMIYCLFSLYPSIDSVILMCVVHDYRAEIINASKILIFNPIFGFSHVKFISKLADIIADHAHNVTLFQPYHNAMKNVEGLVKNKNIEILNYYPTHYDELLKKETQTFSIFWDSQLIGNPVLGAFMLPFVLGGEFKKTSMEVLGDQNLINDLKERRFDVVMAETFELTGIYLAHLLDVPCIPMMSTVRYPIFNGLFGQPSFLGTVPQQGSLGAPEAGFLDRLNDMYRFIFMGIAQERLNKYQNDFIQDAIGRPVPNWKDLVSQSPIYITNSNPYLDYAVPTTAAIVHVGGITMNLEKMKNTGKLPEEYENILKERDSVVLLSFGSVIKSYEMPENFKAGIIQMFESLPDVTFIWKYEKDDVEFQKRLPKNVHLKKWVPQPALLADKRVKVFVTHGGLGSIMEVAYTGKPAIVVPIFGDQSHNAMMLARHGGAVAFDKFDLRYGQKLAGVITEMISNSKYKETAKMLLEVLVNQPIDPKLNFLNHLDFAIKFPTLRSQVPAIQHVGWIAHYYLDALVFLFILAIVFLYLSFKLLQRLLNCFVGKKPKSE
;
A
#
# COMPACT_ATOMS: atom_id res chain seq x y z
N MET A 1 -6.04 54.27 -16.53
CA MET A 1 -7.18 53.40 -16.93
C MET A 1 -7.07 51.97 -16.37
N ALA A 2 -5.89 51.43 -16.09
CA ALA A 2 -5.72 50.11 -15.45
C ALA A 2 -6.22 50.06 -13.98
N TRP A 3 -6.03 51.13 -13.21
CA TRP A 3 -6.38 51.21 -11.78
C TRP A 3 -7.85 50.84 -11.44
N PHE A 4 -8.80 51.24 -12.30
CA PHE A 4 -10.24 50.96 -12.13
C PHE A 4 -10.61 49.47 -12.18
N LEU A 5 -9.78 48.63 -12.81
CA LEU A 5 -9.99 47.17 -12.86
C LEU A 5 -9.21 46.44 -11.75
N PHE A 6 -8.04 46.95 -11.34
CA PHE A 6 -7.14 46.25 -10.43
C PHE A 6 -7.41 46.50 -8.93
N TYR A 7 -7.83 47.70 -8.54
CA TYR A 7 -8.10 48.00 -7.13
C TYR A 7 -9.24 47.14 -6.53
N PRO A 8 -10.42 47.00 -7.19
CA PRO A 8 -11.49 46.13 -6.67
C PRO A 8 -11.04 44.66 -6.57
N PHE A 9 -10.25 44.19 -7.54
CA PHE A 9 -9.72 42.83 -7.54
C PHE A 9 -8.74 42.60 -6.38
N ALA A 10 -7.79 43.50 -6.13
CA ALA A 10 -6.83 43.38 -5.04
C ALA A 10 -7.51 43.42 -3.66
N VAL A 11 -8.52 44.26 -3.49
CA VAL A 11 -9.33 44.33 -2.25
C VAL A 11 -10.09 43.02 -2.02
N GLN A 12 -10.73 42.47 -3.06
CA GLN A 12 -11.44 41.19 -2.94
C GLN A 12 -10.48 40.02 -2.72
N ALA A 13 -9.35 39.98 -3.41
CA ALA A 13 -8.30 38.99 -3.21
C ALA A 13 -7.77 39.05 -1.78
N SER A 14 -7.50 40.24 -1.23
CA SER A 14 -7.06 40.42 0.16
C SER A 14 -8.06 39.85 1.17
N LYS A 15 -9.37 40.04 0.96
CA LYS A 15 -10.43 39.45 1.82
C LYS A 15 -10.44 37.93 1.77
N VAL A 16 -10.27 37.34 0.58
CA VAL A 16 -10.17 35.88 0.42
C VAL A 16 -8.92 35.33 1.10
N VAL A 17 -7.78 36.02 0.96
CA VAL A 17 -6.53 35.63 1.63
C VAL A 17 -6.63 35.76 3.15
N PHE A 18 -7.29 36.80 3.64
CA PHE A 18 -7.59 36.98 5.07
C PHE A 18 -8.40 35.79 5.61
N ALA A 19 -9.53 35.48 4.96
CA ALA A 19 -10.42 34.40 5.38
C ALA A 19 -9.71 33.03 5.35
N SER A 20 -8.96 32.75 4.29
CA SER A 20 -8.23 31.49 4.17
C SER A 20 -7.12 31.36 5.21
N THR A 21 -6.39 32.43 5.50
CA THR A 21 -5.31 32.43 6.49
C THR A 21 -5.83 32.20 7.91
N VAL A 22 -6.93 32.86 8.27
CA VAL A 22 -7.61 32.65 9.55
C VAL A 22 -8.09 31.20 9.66
N PHE A 23 -8.79 30.70 8.64
CA PHE A 23 -9.33 29.33 8.65
C PHE A 23 -8.21 28.26 8.76
N ILE A 24 -7.17 28.35 7.94
CA ILE A 24 -6.06 27.40 7.90
C ILE A 24 -5.33 27.36 9.24
N ASN A 25 -5.04 28.53 9.84
CA ASN A 25 -4.32 28.59 11.11
C ASN A 25 -5.19 28.12 12.28
N ILE A 26 -6.49 28.44 12.31
CA ILE A 26 -7.42 27.88 13.31
C ILE A 26 -7.49 26.36 13.19
N TYR A 27 -7.56 25.84 11.97
CA TYR A 27 -7.58 24.40 11.72
C TYR A 27 -6.27 23.73 12.15
N LEU A 28 -5.11 24.34 11.88
CA LEU A 28 -3.82 23.86 12.37
C LEU A 28 -3.75 23.85 13.91
N ILE A 29 -4.23 24.91 14.58
CA ILE A 29 -4.32 24.96 16.03
C ILE A 29 -5.22 23.83 16.55
N TYR A 30 -6.39 23.62 15.93
CA TYR A 30 -7.29 22.53 16.28
C TYR A 30 -6.62 21.16 16.15
N LEU A 31 -5.98 20.86 15.01
CA LEU A 31 -5.25 19.61 14.81
C LEU A 31 -4.13 19.43 15.86
N THR A 32 -3.38 20.50 16.13
CA THR A 32 -2.26 20.49 17.07
C THR A 32 -2.72 20.20 18.51
N ILE A 33 -3.84 20.81 18.93
CA ILE A 33 -4.38 20.63 20.28
C ILE A 33 -5.07 19.27 20.42
N ALA A 34 -6.01 18.97 19.52
CA ALA A 34 -6.99 17.90 19.70
C ALA A 34 -6.63 16.57 19.04
N ARG A 35 -5.78 16.58 18.00
CA ARG A 35 -5.56 15.40 17.15
C ARG A 35 -4.11 14.88 17.17
N THR A 36 -3.11 15.74 17.28
CA THR A 36 -1.69 15.30 17.34
C THR A 36 -1.25 14.90 18.76
N LYS A 37 -0.70 13.68 18.90
CA LYS A 37 -0.22 13.14 20.19
C LYS A 37 1.31 13.08 20.33
N ARG A 38 2.06 12.97 19.23
CA ARG A 38 3.54 12.84 19.29
C ARG A 38 4.24 14.18 19.42
N ILE A 39 3.61 15.26 18.96
CA ILE A 39 4.10 16.63 19.15
C ILE A 39 3.75 17.09 20.56
N THR A 40 4.75 17.18 21.43
CA THR A 40 4.58 17.54 22.85
C THR A 40 5.60 18.60 23.29
N GLY A 41 5.38 19.19 24.47
CA GLY A 41 6.28 20.15 25.07
C GLY A 41 6.43 21.45 24.25
N ALA A 42 7.65 21.99 24.24
CA ALA A 42 7.95 23.30 23.65
C ALA A 42 7.50 23.46 22.19
N TYR A 43 7.60 22.39 21.39
CA TYR A 43 7.25 22.45 19.97
C TYR A 43 5.75 22.63 19.74
N LYS A 44 4.91 21.99 20.58
CA LYS A 44 3.45 22.16 20.55
C LYS A 44 3.06 23.60 20.83
N TYR A 45 3.67 24.21 21.86
CA TYR A 45 3.44 25.62 22.18
C TYR A 45 3.93 26.54 21.08
N MET A 46 5.09 26.25 20.49
CA MET A 46 5.67 27.02 19.41
C MET A 46 4.72 27.11 18.21
N ILE A 47 4.17 25.98 17.73
CA ILE A 47 3.20 25.97 16.61
C ILE A 47 1.95 26.78 16.94
N ILE A 48 1.37 26.58 18.13
CA ILE A 48 0.16 27.29 18.54
C ILE A 48 0.40 28.80 18.59
N ILE A 49 1.53 29.23 19.18
CA ILE A 49 1.92 30.64 19.28
C ILE A 49 2.13 31.23 17.90
N PHE A 50 2.88 30.58 17.01
CA PHE A 50 3.11 31.08 15.66
C PHE A 50 1.82 31.19 14.85
N SER A 51 0.94 30.20 14.92
CA SER A 51 -0.36 30.27 14.24
C SER A 51 -1.26 31.38 14.82
N ALA A 52 -1.28 31.57 16.14
CA ALA A 52 -2.06 32.64 16.78
C ALA A 52 -1.52 34.04 16.41
N VAL A 53 -0.20 34.19 16.41
CA VAL A 53 0.47 35.42 15.95
C VAL A 53 0.18 35.67 14.47
N GLY A 54 0.22 34.64 13.62
CA GLY A 54 -0.15 34.72 12.21
C GLY A 54 -1.58 35.22 11.98
N ILE A 55 -2.54 34.74 12.77
CA ILE A 55 -3.94 35.24 12.76
C ILE A 55 -3.99 36.71 13.16
N LEU A 56 -3.30 37.10 14.24
CA LEU A 56 -3.27 38.49 14.73
C LEU A 56 -2.74 39.47 13.66
N PHE A 57 -1.63 39.13 13.00
CA PHE A 57 -1.08 39.96 11.93
C PHE A 57 -2.01 40.08 10.73
N THR A 58 -2.68 38.99 10.38
CA THR A 58 -3.64 38.98 9.28
C THR A 58 -4.83 39.89 9.60
N PHE A 59 -5.25 39.96 10.87
CA PHE A 59 -6.29 40.87 11.35
C PHE A 59 -5.85 42.34 11.31
N MET A 60 -4.66 42.66 11.84
CA MET A 60 -4.12 44.02 11.77
C MET A 60 -3.99 44.50 10.32
N LYS A 61 -3.63 43.62 9.40
CA LYS A 61 -3.53 43.97 7.99
C LYS A 61 -4.89 44.26 7.35
N ALA A 62 -5.90 43.44 7.65
CA ALA A 62 -7.25 43.62 7.13
C ALA A 62 -7.90 44.91 7.63
N THR A 63 -7.48 45.42 8.80
CA THR A 63 -7.98 46.67 9.35
C THR A 63 -7.18 47.89 8.88
N LEU A 64 -5.88 47.74 8.64
CA LEU A 64 -4.98 48.87 8.33
C LEU A 64 -4.72 49.11 6.84
N HIS A 65 -5.15 48.22 5.94
CA HIS A 65 -4.94 48.29 4.49
C HIS A 65 -3.61 48.95 4.05
N PRO A 66 -2.45 48.40 4.44
CA PRO A 66 -1.17 49.04 4.14
C PRO A 66 -0.79 48.89 2.66
N TYR A 67 -0.32 49.98 2.06
CA TYR A 67 0.18 50.07 0.69
C TYR A 67 1.61 50.62 0.69
N LEU A 68 2.40 50.18 -0.28
CA LEU A 68 3.72 50.74 -0.56
C LEU A 68 3.72 51.28 -2.00
N HIS A 69 4.31 52.45 -2.21
CA HIS A 69 4.47 53.03 -3.53
C HIS A 69 5.89 53.57 -3.70
N SER A 70 6.47 53.32 -4.88
CA SER A 70 7.80 53.79 -5.25
C SER A 70 7.68 54.59 -6.53
N HIS A 71 8.21 55.82 -6.52
CA HIS A 71 8.24 56.71 -7.68
C HIS A 71 9.58 57.45 -7.73
N ASN A 72 10.33 57.29 -8.82
CA ASN A 72 11.64 57.92 -9.01
C ASN A 72 12.56 57.72 -7.78
N SER A 73 12.94 58.81 -7.10
CA SER A 73 13.77 58.75 -5.91
C SER A 73 12.96 58.58 -4.61
N GLY A 74 11.63 58.52 -4.65
CA GLY A 74 10.72 58.48 -3.50
C GLY A 74 10.12 57.10 -3.19
N LEU A 75 10.00 56.76 -1.90
CA LEU A 75 9.31 55.57 -1.38
C LEU A 75 8.27 55.99 -0.34
N MET A 76 7.04 55.49 -0.44
CA MET A 76 5.93 55.80 0.46
C MET A 76 5.29 54.53 1.04
N PHE A 77 5.03 54.49 2.34
CA PHE A 77 4.17 53.49 2.98
C PHE A 77 2.92 54.15 3.54
N PHE A 78 1.71 53.72 3.15
CA PHE A 78 0.47 54.44 3.44
C PHE A 78 -0.77 53.55 3.61
N SER A 79 -1.84 54.09 4.20
CA SER A 79 -3.19 53.50 4.14
C SER A 79 -4.12 54.43 3.36
N LEU A 80 -5.10 53.83 2.70
CA LEU A 80 -6.27 54.55 2.17
C LEU A 80 -7.15 55.02 3.34
N GLU A 81 -8.12 55.90 3.07
CA GLU A 81 -8.95 56.57 4.08
C GLU A 81 -9.39 55.64 5.23
N PRO A 82 -9.22 56.03 6.51
CA PRO A 82 -9.56 55.18 7.64
C PRO A 82 -11.04 54.74 7.63
N ASP A 83 -11.29 53.44 7.54
CA ASP A 83 -12.64 52.88 7.77
C ASP A 83 -13.05 52.99 9.26
N TRP A 84 -12.08 53.21 10.16
CA TRP A 84 -12.26 53.28 11.62
C TRP A 84 -11.15 54.09 12.29
N GLY A 85 -11.50 54.82 13.36
CA GLY A 85 -10.55 55.58 14.19
C GLY A 85 -10.18 56.97 13.62
N SER A 86 -9.36 57.71 14.36
CA SER A 86 -8.76 58.96 13.89
C SER A 86 -7.56 58.67 12.98
N PHE A 87 -7.22 59.63 12.11
CA PHE A 87 -6.01 59.56 11.26
C PHE A 87 -4.75 59.27 12.08
N GLU A 88 -4.62 59.87 13.26
CA GLU A 88 -3.50 59.62 14.19
C GLU A 88 -3.49 58.18 14.71
N ALA A 89 -4.65 57.58 15.01
CA ALA A 89 -4.74 56.21 15.51
C ALA A 89 -4.34 55.18 14.44
N VAL A 90 -4.79 55.38 13.20
CA VAL A 90 -4.39 54.53 12.06
C VAL A 90 -2.92 54.72 11.74
N GLU A 91 -2.40 55.94 11.82
CA GLU A 91 -0.97 56.20 11.63
C GLU A 91 -0.12 55.47 12.68
N ILE A 92 -0.47 55.56 13.96
CA ILE A 92 0.21 54.83 15.04
C ILE A 92 0.13 53.32 14.80
N ALA A 93 -1.04 52.80 14.43
CA ALA A 93 -1.22 51.38 14.18
C ALA A 93 -0.43 50.90 12.95
N LEU A 94 -0.35 51.71 11.89
CA LEU A 94 0.49 51.46 10.71
C LEU A 94 1.98 51.47 11.10
N MET A 95 2.39 52.39 11.99
CA MET A 95 3.75 52.45 12.52
C MET A 95 4.08 51.23 13.38
N VAL A 96 3.15 50.76 14.22
CA VAL A 96 3.31 49.54 15.01
C VAL A 96 3.38 48.33 14.09
N TYR A 97 2.45 48.18 13.15
CA TYR A 97 2.43 47.06 12.20
C TYR A 97 3.74 46.99 11.39
N THR A 98 4.17 48.10 10.80
CA THR A 98 5.45 48.19 10.08
C THR A 98 6.64 48.00 11.02
N GLY A 99 6.54 48.50 12.25
CA GLY A 99 7.54 48.36 13.30
C GLY A 99 7.74 46.93 13.74
N VAL A 100 6.68 46.13 13.87
CA VAL A 100 6.79 44.70 14.23
C VAL A 100 7.32 43.89 13.04
N TYR A 101 6.87 44.16 11.81
CA TYR A 101 7.40 43.50 10.60
C TYR A 101 8.89 43.82 10.38
N SER A 102 9.28 45.08 10.64
CA SER A 102 10.67 45.53 10.60
C SER A 102 11.46 45.01 11.80
N ALA A 103 10.88 44.85 13.00
CA ALA A 103 11.57 44.33 14.18
C ALA A 103 11.81 42.82 14.13
N MET A 104 10.93 42.05 13.45
CA MET A 104 11.21 40.64 13.11
C MET A 104 12.46 40.51 12.21
N ILE A 105 12.75 41.55 11.45
CA ILE A 105 13.92 41.73 10.58
C ILE A 105 15.10 42.38 11.35
N SER A 106 14.83 43.29 12.29
CA SER A 106 15.80 44.23 12.85
C SER A 106 15.99 44.08 14.37
N LEU A 107 16.29 42.87 14.85
CA LEU A 107 16.95 42.70 16.15
C LEU A 107 18.41 43.24 16.10
N LEU A 108 18.54 44.57 15.90
CA LEU A 108 19.73 45.40 16.05
C LEU A 108 19.33 46.90 16.04
N ALA A 109 18.70 47.34 17.14
CA ALA A 109 19.01 48.55 17.91
C ALA A 109 19.25 49.96 17.28
N ILE A 110 19.22 50.23 15.97
CA ILE A 110 19.68 51.55 15.44
C ILE A 110 18.55 52.45 14.88
N GLN A 111 17.32 51.97 14.74
CA GLN A 111 16.24 52.73 14.06
C GLN A 111 15.32 53.55 14.99
N PHE A 112 15.49 53.48 16.31
CA PHE A 112 14.66 54.27 17.24
C PHE A 112 15.20 55.70 17.45
N VAL A 113 16.51 55.92 17.25
CA VAL A 113 17.16 57.24 17.43
C VAL A 113 17.04 58.12 16.18
N PHE A 114 16.85 57.55 14.99
CA PHE A 114 16.80 58.33 13.75
C PHE A 114 15.43 58.96 13.46
N ARG A 115 14.34 58.38 13.98
CA ARG A 115 12.96 58.90 13.80
C ARG A 115 12.68 60.22 14.53
N TYR A 116 13.53 60.64 15.46
CA TYR A 116 13.39 61.95 16.11
C TYR A 116 13.86 63.13 15.23
N TRP A 117 14.65 62.89 14.16
CA TRP A 117 15.29 63.98 13.40
C TRP A 117 14.94 64.11 11.91
N THR A 118 14.09 63.26 11.33
CA THR A 118 13.74 63.35 9.90
C THR A 118 12.24 63.38 9.63
N LEU A 119 11.60 64.52 9.93
CA LEU A 119 10.30 64.92 9.38
C LEU A 119 10.54 66.11 8.43
N PHE A 120 10.47 65.91 7.11
CA PHE A 120 10.57 67.03 6.16
C PHE A 120 9.41 67.04 5.15
N LYS A 121 8.72 68.19 5.12
CA LYS A 121 7.65 68.62 4.20
C LYS A 121 7.99 68.43 2.70
N TYR A 122 9.27 68.40 2.37
CA TYR A 122 9.79 68.23 1.01
C TYR A 122 9.44 66.88 0.37
N SER A 123 9.63 65.76 1.10
CA SER A 123 9.39 64.41 0.55
C SER A 123 7.92 64.17 0.20
N ARG A 124 7.00 64.78 0.95
CA ARG A 124 5.56 64.72 0.71
C ARG A 124 5.16 65.50 -0.54
N ASN A 125 5.73 66.69 -0.74
CA ASN A 125 5.50 67.47 -1.96
C ASN A 125 6.03 66.78 -3.21
N TYR A 126 7.21 66.15 -3.15
CA TYR A 126 7.82 65.41 -4.27
C TYR A 126 6.93 64.28 -4.81
N MET A 127 6.17 63.62 -3.94
CA MET A 127 5.30 62.51 -4.31
C MET A 127 3.88 62.95 -4.69
N ARG A 128 3.55 64.24 -4.59
CA ARG A 128 2.16 64.73 -4.74
C ARG A 128 1.59 64.43 -6.13
N ASP A 129 2.33 64.79 -7.18
CA ASP A 129 1.84 64.66 -8.56
C ASP A 129 1.74 63.19 -8.97
N SER A 130 2.76 62.38 -8.66
CA SER A 130 2.74 60.93 -8.93
C SER A 130 1.61 60.20 -8.21
N LEU A 131 1.35 60.55 -6.94
CA LEU A 131 0.25 59.96 -6.18
C LEU A 131 -1.11 60.31 -6.79
N TYR A 132 -1.28 61.55 -7.24
CA TYR A 132 -2.50 62.00 -7.89
C TYR A 132 -2.68 61.36 -9.27
N ASP A 133 -1.64 61.30 -10.08
CA ASP A 133 -1.70 60.73 -11.43
C ASP A 133 -1.98 59.22 -11.40
N THR A 134 -1.33 58.51 -10.47
CA THR A 134 -1.42 57.04 -10.37
C THR A 134 -2.66 56.58 -9.59
N TYR A 135 -2.94 57.20 -8.44
CA TYR A 135 -3.98 56.76 -7.50
C TYR A 135 -5.19 57.70 -7.41
N GLN A 136 -5.16 58.87 -8.07
CA GLN A 136 -6.20 59.91 -7.97
C GLN A 136 -6.45 60.38 -6.53
N MET A 137 -5.39 60.41 -5.73
CA MET A 137 -5.45 60.77 -4.31
C MET A 137 -4.66 62.04 -4.02
N ASP A 138 -5.19 62.85 -3.10
CA ASP A 138 -4.47 64.00 -2.57
C ASP A 138 -3.48 63.54 -1.49
N VAL A 139 -2.22 63.92 -1.64
CA VAL A 139 -1.13 63.60 -0.70
C VAL A 139 -1.40 64.13 0.71
N GLU A 140 -2.21 65.18 0.88
CA GLU A 140 -2.60 65.73 2.19
C GLU A 140 -3.67 64.87 2.88
N LYS A 141 -4.43 64.08 2.11
CA LYS A 141 -5.43 63.13 2.62
C LYS A 141 -4.89 61.71 2.78
N THR A 142 -3.58 61.53 2.61
CA THR A 142 -2.92 60.22 2.77
C THR A 142 -1.99 60.19 3.97
N VAL A 143 -2.14 59.12 4.75
CA VAL A 143 -1.30 58.82 5.90
C VAL A 143 -0.12 58.01 5.40
N GLY A 144 1.09 58.56 5.41
CA GLY A 144 2.24 57.77 4.99
C GLY A 144 3.62 58.33 5.29
N PHE A 145 4.61 57.43 5.26
CA PHE A 145 6.03 57.72 5.49
C PHE A 145 6.79 57.80 4.17
N PHE A 146 7.49 58.91 3.90
CA PHE A 146 8.10 59.21 2.60
C PHE A 146 9.65 59.31 2.67
N VAL A 147 10.36 58.54 1.85
CA VAL A 147 11.83 58.54 1.75
C VAL A 147 12.24 58.95 0.35
N VAL A 148 12.95 60.08 0.18
CA VAL A 148 13.39 60.56 -1.14
C VAL A 148 14.92 60.62 -1.25
N VAL A 149 15.51 59.87 -2.17
CA VAL A 149 16.97 59.67 -2.32
C VAL A 149 17.69 60.83 -3.00
N ARG A 150 17.05 61.55 -3.92
CA ARG A 150 17.62 62.69 -4.65
C ARG A 150 16.72 63.92 -4.57
N SER A 151 17.32 65.09 -4.50
CA SER A 151 16.62 66.37 -4.56
C SER A 151 16.41 66.82 -6.03
N GLU A 152 15.61 67.87 -6.24
CA GLU A 152 15.34 68.46 -7.57
C GLU A 152 16.60 68.90 -8.32
N ASP A 153 17.65 69.30 -7.60
CA ASP A 153 18.97 69.67 -8.14
C ASP A 153 19.91 68.48 -8.42
N GLN A 154 19.39 67.24 -8.36
CA GLN A 154 20.15 65.98 -8.50
C GLN A 154 21.15 65.69 -7.37
N SER A 155 21.17 66.47 -6.28
CA SER A 155 22.00 66.17 -5.12
C SER A 155 21.52 64.91 -4.38
N ILE A 156 22.46 64.08 -3.92
CA ILE A 156 22.16 62.83 -3.21
C ILE A 156 21.88 63.13 -1.74
N ARG A 157 20.72 62.70 -1.26
CA ARG A 157 20.33 62.75 0.16
C ARG A 157 20.89 61.53 0.87
N TRP A 158 22.16 61.61 1.27
CA TRP A 158 22.92 60.49 1.86
C TRP A 158 22.24 59.80 3.06
N HIS A 159 21.47 60.51 3.87
CA HIS A 159 20.70 59.92 4.97
C HIS A 159 19.60 58.95 4.48
N ASN A 160 18.94 59.29 3.37
CA ASN A 160 17.89 58.46 2.78
C ASN A 160 18.50 57.30 1.98
N VAL A 161 19.68 57.51 1.37
CA VAL A 161 20.50 56.41 0.82
C VAL A 161 20.90 55.44 1.91
N ALA A 162 21.43 55.93 3.04
CA ALA A 162 21.83 55.11 4.17
C ALA A 162 20.66 54.31 4.75
N PHE A 163 19.46 54.88 4.77
CA PHE A 163 18.24 54.18 5.17
C PHE A 163 17.91 52.99 4.25
N ILE A 164 17.85 53.20 2.93
CA ILE A 164 17.53 52.13 1.98
C ILE A 164 18.67 51.09 1.93
N ALA A 165 19.93 51.53 1.97
CA ALA A 165 21.10 50.64 2.04
C ALA A 165 21.10 49.81 3.33
N GLY A 166 20.66 50.38 4.46
CA GLY A 166 20.45 49.67 5.71
C GLY A 166 19.41 48.56 5.60
N LEU A 167 18.25 48.83 4.97
CA LEU A 167 17.22 47.81 4.73
C LEU A 167 17.73 46.63 3.89
N LEU A 168 18.56 46.89 2.88
CA LEU A 168 19.17 45.86 2.05
C LEU A 168 20.25 45.08 2.81
N LEU A 169 21.05 45.76 3.63
CA LEU A 169 22.07 45.14 4.46
C LEU A 169 21.45 44.21 5.51
N ASP A 170 20.38 44.67 6.17
CA ASP A 170 19.64 43.87 7.16
C ASP A 170 19.09 42.58 6.53
N LEU A 171 18.53 42.66 5.32
CA LEU A 171 18.06 41.50 4.57
C LEU A 171 19.20 40.51 4.31
N VAL A 172 20.37 40.99 3.89
CA VAL A 172 21.55 40.14 3.64
C VAL A 172 22.02 39.47 4.94
N ILE A 173 22.13 40.22 6.04
CA ILE A 173 22.57 39.69 7.34
C ILE A 173 21.64 38.59 7.82
N GLN A 174 20.33 38.75 7.70
CA GLN A 174 19.36 37.71 8.07
C GLN A 174 19.55 36.44 7.28
N TYR A 175 19.70 36.52 5.95
CA TYR A 175 19.93 35.33 5.14
C TYR A 175 21.25 34.65 5.49
N VAL A 176 22.31 35.42 5.79
CA VAL A 176 23.58 34.86 6.28
C VAL A 176 23.37 34.11 7.59
N ILE A 177 22.64 34.69 8.55
CA ILE A 177 22.31 34.05 9.83
C ILE A 177 21.47 32.78 9.60
N VAL A 178 20.45 32.84 8.76
CA VAL A 178 19.57 31.70 8.46
C VAL A 178 20.35 30.56 7.81
N ILE A 179 21.22 30.86 6.83
CA ILE A 179 22.08 29.87 6.18
C ILE A 179 23.08 29.29 7.18
N TYR A 180 23.73 30.12 7.99
CA TYR A 180 24.67 29.68 9.01
C TYR A 180 24.01 28.78 10.06
N CYS A 181 22.87 29.20 10.61
CA CYS A 181 22.09 28.44 11.58
C CYS A 181 21.55 27.15 10.96
N GLY A 182 21.02 27.19 9.74
CA GLY A 182 20.49 26.03 9.02
C GLY A 182 21.55 24.98 8.73
N THR A 183 22.71 25.40 8.24
CA THR A 183 23.86 24.50 7.98
C THR A 183 24.44 23.92 9.27
N THR A 184 24.63 24.75 10.28
CA THR A 184 25.11 24.33 11.61
C THR A 184 24.13 23.37 12.27
N MET A 185 22.83 23.64 12.17
CA MET A 185 21.79 22.76 12.72
C MET A 185 21.77 21.43 11.98
N ASN A 186 21.85 21.41 10.65
CA ASN A 186 21.91 20.17 9.87
C ASN A 186 23.11 19.29 10.28
N GLN A 187 24.28 19.90 10.44
CA GLN A 187 25.49 19.19 10.87
C GLN A 187 25.35 18.61 12.28
N LYS A 188 24.94 19.43 13.27
CA LYS A 188 24.80 18.99 14.68
C LYS A 188 23.62 18.04 14.89
N MET A 189 22.60 18.12 14.05
CA MET A 189 21.42 17.27 14.13
C MET A 189 21.79 15.80 13.86
N HIS A 190 22.68 15.52 12.90
CA HIS A 190 23.12 14.15 12.64
C HIS A 190 23.83 13.48 13.84
N GLU A 191 24.59 14.24 14.62
CA GLU A 191 25.29 13.73 15.81
C GLU A 191 24.35 13.53 17.01
N LYS A 192 23.48 14.50 17.31
CA LYS A 192 22.59 14.42 18.48
C LYS A 192 21.42 13.45 18.30
N LEU A 193 20.96 13.26 17.07
CA LEU A 193 19.85 12.36 16.75
C LEU A 193 20.18 10.87 16.89
N ALA A 194 21.46 10.50 17.03
CA ALA A 194 21.88 9.12 17.28
C ALA A 194 21.35 8.58 18.63
N ASN A 195 21.13 9.46 19.62
CA ASN A 195 20.71 9.12 20.97
C ASN A 195 19.18 9.12 21.16
N PHE A 196 18.41 9.44 20.12
CA PHE A 196 16.95 9.54 20.21
C PHE A 196 16.27 8.26 19.71
N SER A 197 15.06 7.98 20.20
CA SER A 197 14.23 6.92 19.64
C SER A 197 13.97 7.18 18.14
N VAL A 198 13.80 6.11 17.37
CA VAL A 198 13.60 6.20 15.91
C VAL A 198 12.39 7.09 15.56
N ALA A 199 11.34 7.07 16.38
CA ALA A 199 10.17 7.92 16.22
C ALA A 199 10.50 9.41 16.41
N ASN A 200 11.20 9.76 17.50
CA ASN A 200 11.60 11.15 17.77
C ASN A 200 12.60 11.66 16.73
N ARG A 201 13.50 10.79 16.25
CA ARG A 201 14.45 11.14 15.18
C ARG A 201 13.74 11.55 13.89
N LYS A 202 12.79 10.74 13.44
CA LYS A 202 12.01 11.02 12.23
C LYS A 202 11.15 12.27 12.37
N LEU A 203 10.57 12.50 13.55
CA LEU A 203 9.84 13.73 13.81
C LEU A 203 10.77 14.94 13.62
N GLN A 204 11.93 14.97 14.28
CA GLN A 204 12.90 16.06 14.15
C GLN A 204 13.37 16.27 12.69
N GLU A 205 13.62 15.20 11.94
CA GLU A 205 13.95 15.30 10.50
C GLU A 205 12.80 15.90 9.67
N GLN A 206 11.54 15.56 9.98
CA GLN A 206 10.37 16.14 9.32
C GLN A 206 10.24 17.63 9.64
N LEU A 207 10.39 18.01 10.91
CA LEU A 207 10.31 19.42 11.35
C LEU A 207 11.43 20.26 10.72
N PHE A 208 12.63 19.71 10.58
CA PHE A 208 13.74 20.38 9.89
C PHE A 208 13.44 20.60 8.40
N LYS A 209 12.93 19.57 7.70
CA LYS A 209 12.50 19.70 6.30
C LYS A 209 11.40 20.74 6.13
N THR A 210 10.42 20.73 7.03
CA THR A 210 9.37 21.75 7.08
C THR A 210 9.98 23.14 7.20
N LEU A 211 10.89 23.35 8.16
CA LEU A 211 11.54 24.66 8.37
C LEU A 211 12.30 25.14 7.13
N VAL A 212 13.03 24.27 6.44
CA VAL A 212 13.74 24.61 5.20
C VAL A 212 12.76 25.06 4.11
N LEU A 213 11.64 24.35 3.95
CA LEU A 213 10.60 24.69 2.98
C LEU A 213 9.88 25.99 3.35
N GLN A 214 9.57 26.19 4.64
CA GLN A 214 8.96 27.40 5.19
C GLN A 214 9.82 28.66 5.02
N ILE A 215 11.14 28.51 4.91
CA ILE A 215 12.04 29.61 4.56
C ILE A 215 12.11 29.79 3.05
N THR A 216 12.41 28.71 2.32
CA THR A 216 12.75 28.78 0.89
C THR A 216 11.57 29.24 0.03
N ILE A 217 10.37 28.70 0.27
CA ILE A 217 9.19 28.97 -0.55
C ILE A 217 8.80 30.46 -0.42
N PRO A 218 8.61 31.01 0.79
CA PRO A 218 8.42 32.44 0.97
C PRO A 218 9.52 33.37 0.45
N SER A 219 10.79 32.97 0.53
CA SER A 219 11.89 33.77 -0.01
C SER A 219 11.76 33.95 -1.53
N ILE A 220 11.43 32.87 -2.24
CA ILE A 220 11.26 32.88 -3.69
C ILE A 220 9.97 33.61 -4.09
N ILE A 221 8.85 33.30 -3.43
CA ILE A 221 7.53 33.80 -3.83
C ILE A 221 7.31 35.26 -3.41
N PHE A 222 7.80 35.66 -2.23
CA PHE A 222 7.45 36.98 -1.65
C PHE A 222 8.63 37.95 -1.60
N HIS A 223 9.81 37.52 -1.16
CA HIS A 223 10.93 38.44 -0.91
C HIS A 223 11.69 38.80 -2.20
N LEU A 224 11.93 37.81 -3.07
CA LEU A 224 12.69 38.02 -4.32
C LEU A 224 12.06 39.06 -5.25
N PRO A 225 10.72 39.09 -5.47
CA PRO A 225 10.08 40.13 -6.28
C PRO A 225 10.14 41.54 -5.68
N PHE A 226 10.41 41.67 -4.37
CA PHE A 226 10.41 42.93 -3.65
C PHE A 226 11.76 43.66 -3.71
N VAL A 227 12.87 42.92 -3.86
CA VAL A 227 14.23 43.49 -3.94
C VAL A 227 14.36 44.53 -5.06
N PRO A 228 13.87 44.31 -6.30
CA PRO A 228 13.93 45.33 -7.35
C PRO A 228 13.19 46.62 -7.00
N VAL A 229 12.05 46.53 -6.30
CA VAL A 229 11.24 47.69 -5.89
C VAL A 229 11.97 48.53 -4.84
N LEU A 230 12.69 47.89 -3.90
CA LEU A 230 13.52 48.59 -2.91
C LEU A 230 14.79 49.20 -3.52
N CYS A 231 15.38 48.56 -4.53
CA CYS A 231 16.60 49.05 -5.18
C CYS A 231 16.33 50.16 -6.21
N ALA A 232 15.09 50.30 -6.68
CA ALA A 232 14.71 51.24 -7.72
C ALA A 232 15.07 52.70 -7.42
N PRO A 233 14.81 53.24 -6.21
CA PRO A 233 15.19 54.61 -5.86
C PRO A 233 16.71 54.83 -5.79
N LEU A 234 17.50 53.79 -5.48
CA LEU A 234 18.97 53.88 -5.44
C LEU A 234 19.57 53.96 -6.84
N LEU A 235 18.97 53.25 -7.79
CA LEU A 235 19.40 53.18 -9.18
C LEU A 235 18.84 54.32 -10.04
N ASN A 236 17.99 55.19 -9.47
CA ASN A 236 17.30 56.28 -10.16
C ASN A 236 16.53 55.79 -11.41
N LEU A 237 15.87 54.64 -11.29
CA LEU A 237 15.09 54.08 -12.38
C LEU A 237 13.75 54.83 -12.48
N GLN A 238 13.44 55.34 -13.67
CA GLN A 238 12.17 56.00 -13.96
C GLN A 238 11.09 54.94 -14.21
N PHE A 239 10.42 54.47 -13.15
CA PHE A 239 9.21 53.66 -13.26
C PHE A 239 8.30 53.84 -12.05
N ASP A 240 7.00 53.76 -12.30
CA ASP A 240 5.95 53.70 -11.30
C ASP A 240 5.53 52.25 -11.06
N PHE A 241 5.54 51.82 -9.80
CA PHE A 241 5.19 50.44 -9.45
C PHE A 241 4.05 50.38 -8.44
N GLU A 242 2.94 49.79 -8.88
CA GLU A 242 1.78 49.51 -8.04
C GLU A 242 2.02 48.22 -7.23
N SER A 243 2.61 48.36 -6.04
CA SER A 243 2.98 47.19 -5.23
C SER A 243 1.82 46.45 -4.54
N GLY A 244 0.57 46.92 -4.72
CA GLY A 244 -0.61 46.38 -4.05
C GLY A 244 -0.81 44.87 -4.23
N MET A 245 -0.45 44.32 -5.40
CA MET A 245 -0.48 42.86 -5.64
C MET A 245 0.60 42.10 -4.89
N ILE A 246 1.84 42.62 -4.86
CA ILE A 246 2.93 42.02 -4.07
C ILE A 246 2.51 42.00 -2.60
N TYR A 247 1.86 43.07 -2.14
CA TYR A 247 1.36 43.15 -0.78
C TYR A 247 0.27 42.11 -0.48
N CYS A 248 -0.64 41.84 -1.42
CA CYS A 248 -1.61 40.75 -1.29
C CYS A 248 -0.94 39.38 -1.20
N LEU A 249 0.16 39.16 -1.92
CA LEU A 249 0.94 37.91 -1.85
C LEU A 249 1.57 37.73 -0.47
N PHE A 250 2.15 38.77 0.15
CA PHE A 250 2.68 38.68 1.52
C PHE A 250 1.62 38.27 2.57
N SER A 251 0.33 38.52 2.32
CA SER A 251 -0.75 38.04 3.19
C SER A 251 -0.87 36.52 3.21
N LEU A 252 -0.40 35.82 2.17
CA LEU A 252 -0.43 34.36 2.08
C LEU A 252 0.69 33.70 2.91
N TYR A 253 1.64 34.47 3.43
CA TYR A 253 2.77 33.91 4.16
C TYR A 253 2.34 33.03 5.36
N PRO A 254 1.48 33.48 6.30
CA PRO A 254 1.12 32.66 7.46
C PRO A 254 0.27 31.44 7.09
N SER A 255 -0.48 31.48 5.98
CA SER A 255 -1.24 30.33 5.48
C SER A 255 -0.33 29.31 4.80
N ILE A 256 0.60 29.74 3.93
CA ILE A 256 1.58 28.86 3.29
C ILE A 256 2.44 28.15 4.34
N ASP A 257 2.89 28.87 5.37
CA ASP A 257 3.70 28.31 6.45
C ASP A 257 2.99 27.13 7.15
N SER A 258 1.70 27.32 7.45
CA SER A 258 0.84 26.31 8.06
C SER A 258 0.52 25.14 7.13
N VAL A 259 0.31 25.39 5.83
CA VAL A 259 0.06 24.35 4.83
C VAL A 259 1.30 23.48 4.64
N ILE A 260 2.50 24.06 4.55
CA ILE A 260 3.75 23.31 4.44
C ILE A 260 3.92 22.37 5.64
N LEU A 261 3.67 22.86 6.86
CA LEU A 261 3.72 22.03 8.06
C LEU A 261 2.74 20.85 7.97
N MET A 262 1.48 21.12 7.62
CA MET A 262 0.45 20.09 7.50
C MET A 262 0.72 19.06 6.39
N CYS A 263 1.35 19.48 5.29
CA CYS A 263 1.68 18.62 4.16
C CYS A 263 2.94 17.78 4.34
N VAL A 264 3.90 18.22 5.19
CA VAL A 264 5.20 17.56 5.36
C VAL A 264 5.23 16.67 6.60
N VAL A 265 4.58 17.08 7.69
CA VAL A 265 4.60 16.35 8.95
C VAL A 265 3.52 15.26 8.97
N HIS A 266 3.95 14.02 9.21
CA HIS A 266 3.11 12.83 9.06
C HIS A 266 1.84 12.88 9.92
N ASP A 267 1.95 13.32 11.17
CA ASP A 267 0.81 13.35 12.10
C ASP A 267 -0.33 14.27 11.61
N TYR A 268 -0.02 15.39 10.94
CA TYR A 268 -1.04 16.25 10.35
C TYR A 268 -1.61 15.66 9.06
N ARG A 269 -0.76 15.11 8.18
CA ARG A 269 -1.22 14.42 6.96
C ARG A 269 -2.16 13.27 7.28
N ALA A 270 -1.82 12.48 8.30
CA ALA A 270 -2.61 11.34 8.75
C ALA A 270 -4.03 11.79 9.15
N GLU A 271 -4.17 12.88 9.91
CA GLU A 271 -5.49 13.40 10.32
C GLU A 271 -6.26 14.04 9.16
N ILE A 272 -5.56 14.71 8.24
CA ILE A 272 -6.17 15.29 7.02
C ILE A 272 -6.67 14.19 6.08
N ILE A 273 -6.00 13.03 6.06
CA ILE A 273 -6.30 11.91 5.16
C ILE A 273 -7.23 10.87 5.83
N ASN A 274 -7.65 11.05 7.10
CA ASN A 274 -8.36 10.04 7.90
C ASN A 274 -7.60 8.69 7.96
N ALA A 275 -6.31 8.76 8.27
CA ALA A 275 -5.45 7.58 8.39
C ALA A 275 -5.87 6.67 9.54
N SER A 276 -6.51 5.56 9.21
CA SER A 276 -6.84 4.49 10.16
C SER A 276 -5.59 3.82 10.77
N LYS A 277 -5.73 3.37 12.01
CA LYS A 277 -4.81 2.46 12.70
C LYS A 277 -5.20 1.02 12.39
N ILE A 278 -4.33 0.33 11.68
CA ILE A 278 -4.58 -1.00 11.14
C ILE A 278 -3.63 -1.98 11.83
N LEU A 279 -4.18 -2.98 12.51
CA LEU A 279 -3.43 -4.12 13.02
C LEU A 279 -3.46 -5.22 11.97
N ILE A 280 -2.29 -5.66 11.50
CA ILE A 280 -2.19 -6.78 10.56
C ILE A 280 -1.62 -7.98 11.31
N PHE A 281 -2.39 -9.05 11.40
CA PHE A 281 -1.97 -10.33 11.96
C PHE A 281 -1.20 -11.12 10.89
N ASN A 282 0.07 -11.40 11.13
CA ASN A 282 1.00 -12.00 10.18
C ASN A 282 1.73 -13.20 10.82
N PRO A 283 1.11 -14.40 10.82
CA PRO A 283 1.67 -15.57 11.48
C PRO A 283 2.93 -16.07 10.73
N ILE A 284 4.02 -16.27 11.47
CA ILE A 284 5.30 -16.69 10.91
C ILE A 284 5.32 -18.23 10.82
N PHE A 285 4.78 -18.76 9.72
CA PHE A 285 4.77 -20.20 9.44
C PHE A 285 5.25 -20.55 8.02
N GLY A 286 4.96 -19.69 7.03
CA GLY A 286 5.32 -19.91 5.63
C GLY A 286 5.83 -18.65 4.94
N PHE A 287 7.00 -18.73 4.30
CA PHE A 287 7.66 -17.57 3.68
C PHE A 287 6.77 -16.83 2.66
N SER A 288 5.99 -17.57 1.85
CA SER A 288 5.08 -16.98 0.85
C SER A 288 3.97 -16.15 1.49
N HIS A 289 3.40 -16.64 2.61
CA HIS A 289 2.35 -15.95 3.37
C HIS A 289 2.92 -14.67 3.98
N VAL A 290 4.04 -14.78 4.68
CA VAL A 290 4.71 -13.62 5.30
C VAL A 290 5.11 -12.58 4.25
N LYS A 291 5.63 -13.00 3.09
CA LYS A 291 5.98 -12.08 1.97
C LYS A 291 4.75 -11.35 1.43
N PHE A 292 3.62 -12.03 1.27
CA PHE A 292 2.38 -11.43 0.78
C PHE A 292 1.83 -10.41 1.78
N ILE A 293 1.65 -10.83 3.05
CA ILE A 293 1.10 -9.96 4.11
C ILE A 293 2.01 -8.75 4.37
N SER A 294 3.33 -8.96 4.42
CA SER A 294 4.29 -7.86 4.56
C SER A 294 4.20 -6.87 3.41
N LYS A 295 3.92 -7.35 2.19
CA LYS A 295 3.76 -6.47 1.03
C LYS A 295 2.48 -5.64 1.09
N LEU A 296 1.37 -6.22 1.59
CA LEU A 296 0.15 -5.47 1.86
C LEU A 296 0.40 -4.40 2.94
N ALA A 297 1.10 -4.76 4.01
CA ALA A 297 1.48 -3.82 5.07
C ALA A 297 2.29 -2.62 4.53
N ASP A 298 3.29 -2.87 3.70
CA ASP A 298 4.06 -1.80 3.01
C ASP A 298 3.13 -0.87 2.21
N ILE A 299 2.23 -1.44 1.40
CA ILE A 299 1.32 -0.65 0.56
C ILE A 299 0.37 0.21 1.39
N ILE A 300 -0.17 -0.33 2.47
CA ILE A 300 -1.05 0.39 3.39
C ILE A 300 -0.31 1.55 4.06
N ALA A 301 0.90 1.29 4.56
CA ALA A 301 1.73 2.32 5.20
C ALA A 301 2.21 3.38 4.20
N ASP A 302 2.49 3.01 2.95
CA ASP A 302 2.79 3.95 1.86
C ASP A 302 1.57 4.85 1.54
N HIS A 303 0.35 4.36 1.79
CA HIS A 303 -0.90 5.11 1.70
C HIS A 303 -1.26 5.92 2.96
N ALA A 304 -0.28 6.16 3.84
CA ALA A 304 -0.37 7.01 5.04
C ALA A 304 -1.22 6.48 6.22
N HIS A 305 -1.68 5.23 6.18
CA HIS A 305 -2.27 4.58 7.38
C HIS A 305 -1.19 4.20 8.41
N ASN A 306 -1.57 4.18 9.69
CA ASN A 306 -0.71 3.67 10.75
C ASN A 306 -0.84 2.15 10.82
N VAL A 307 0.23 1.43 10.48
CA VAL A 307 0.22 -0.04 10.45
C VAL A 307 1.06 -0.60 11.59
N THR A 308 0.45 -1.48 12.38
CA THR A 308 1.15 -2.38 13.30
C THR A 308 1.06 -3.79 12.75
N LEU A 309 2.21 -4.43 12.53
CA LEU A 309 2.33 -5.79 12.04
C LEU A 309 2.64 -6.73 13.23
N PHE A 310 1.65 -7.52 13.65
CA PHE A 310 1.80 -8.47 14.75
C PHE A 310 2.19 -9.85 14.22
N GLN A 311 3.30 -10.39 14.71
CA GLN A 311 4.00 -11.55 14.15
C GLN A 311 4.21 -12.66 15.19
N PRO A 312 3.23 -13.56 15.40
CA PRO A 312 3.42 -14.75 16.21
C PRO A 312 4.24 -15.81 15.48
N TYR A 313 5.27 -16.32 16.15
CA TYR A 313 6.17 -17.33 15.57
C TYR A 313 5.63 -18.75 15.78
N HIS A 314 5.21 -19.38 14.68
CA HIS A 314 4.91 -20.81 14.61
C HIS A 314 6.12 -21.61 14.07
N ASN A 315 7.07 -20.92 13.44
CA ASN A 315 8.31 -21.49 12.90
C ASN A 315 9.45 -20.45 13.01
N ALA A 316 10.67 -20.90 13.28
CA ALA A 316 11.86 -20.06 13.35
C ALA A 316 12.44 -19.76 11.94
N MET A 317 11.67 -19.06 11.11
CA MET A 317 12.08 -18.71 9.75
C MET A 317 13.21 -17.67 9.74
N LYS A 318 14.34 -18.01 9.10
CA LYS A 318 15.56 -17.16 9.05
C LYS A 318 15.58 -16.14 7.91
N ASN A 319 14.61 -16.16 7.01
CA ASN A 319 14.62 -15.39 5.76
C ASN A 319 13.51 -14.32 5.69
N VAL A 320 12.93 -13.93 6.83
CA VAL A 320 11.85 -12.92 6.89
C VAL A 320 12.36 -11.48 7.03
N GLU A 321 13.64 -11.31 7.36
CA GLU A 321 14.27 -9.99 7.48
C GLU A 321 14.26 -9.23 6.14
N GLY A 322 13.90 -7.94 6.19
CA GLY A 322 13.86 -7.06 5.02
C GLY A 322 12.65 -7.25 4.09
N LEU A 323 11.68 -8.10 4.46
CA LEU A 323 10.41 -8.20 3.72
C LEU A 323 9.56 -6.93 3.87
N VAL A 324 9.54 -6.35 5.07
CA VAL A 324 8.91 -5.05 5.35
C VAL A 324 9.92 -3.95 5.02
N LYS A 325 9.58 -3.09 4.06
CA LYS A 325 10.46 -2.02 3.59
C LYS A 325 10.11 -0.67 4.19
N ASN A 326 8.82 -0.44 4.45
CA ASN A 326 8.35 0.80 5.00
C ASN A 326 8.71 0.86 6.50
N LYS A 327 9.63 1.76 6.84
CA LYS A 327 10.15 1.93 8.21
C LYS A 327 9.13 2.52 9.19
N ASN A 328 7.96 2.96 8.73
CA ASN A 328 6.91 3.52 9.59
C ASN A 328 5.99 2.42 10.17
N ILE A 329 6.10 1.20 9.68
CA ILE A 329 5.38 0.05 10.21
C ILE A 329 6.00 -0.32 11.56
N GLU A 330 5.16 -0.42 12.57
CA GLU A 330 5.53 -1.00 13.85
C GLU A 330 5.49 -2.51 13.74
N ILE A 331 6.58 -3.20 14.08
CA ILE A 331 6.63 -4.66 14.05
C ILE A 331 6.61 -5.19 15.49
N LEU A 332 5.60 -5.99 15.82
CA LEU A 332 5.43 -6.64 17.12
C LEU A 332 5.67 -8.14 16.96
N ASN A 333 6.90 -8.59 17.23
CA ASN A 333 7.23 -10.02 17.22
C ASN A 333 6.77 -10.69 18.52
N TYR A 334 6.07 -11.81 18.41
CA TYR A 334 5.68 -12.65 19.54
C TYR A 334 6.40 -13.99 19.47
N TYR A 335 7.36 -14.17 20.37
CA TYR A 335 8.13 -15.39 20.52
C TYR A 335 7.47 -16.25 21.61
N PRO A 336 6.86 -17.40 21.27
CA PRO A 336 6.19 -18.21 22.27
C PRO A 336 7.20 -18.88 23.23
N THR A 337 6.73 -19.36 24.37
CA THR A 337 7.52 -20.10 25.37
C THR A 337 8.32 -21.27 24.79
N HIS A 338 7.83 -21.88 23.72
CA HIS A 338 8.48 -23.00 23.04
C HIS A 338 9.34 -22.57 21.83
N TYR A 339 9.69 -21.29 21.71
CA TYR A 339 10.48 -20.77 20.59
C TYR A 339 11.86 -21.45 20.46
N ASP A 340 12.50 -21.81 21.58
CA ASP A 340 13.75 -22.57 21.57
C ASP A 340 13.58 -23.97 20.96
N GLU A 341 12.41 -24.60 21.08
CA GLU A 341 12.09 -25.84 20.37
C GLU A 341 11.96 -25.60 18.86
N LEU A 342 11.36 -24.47 18.47
CA LEU A 342 11.21 -24.08 17.07
C LEU A 342 12.56 -23.80 16.41
N LEU A 343 13.53 -23.23 17.15
CA LEU A 343 14.90 -23.03 16.67
C LEU A 343 15.66 -24.33 16.44
N LYS A 344 15.35 -25.37 17.24
CA LYS A 344 15.98 -26.70 17.17
C LYS A 344 15.35 -27.61 16.12
N LYS A 345 14.06 -27.45 15.83
CA LYS A 345 13.46 -28.03 14.63
C LYS A 345 14.14 -27.39 13.42
N GLU A 346 15.00 -28.12 12.70
CA GLU A 346 15.25 -27.77 11.30
C GLU A 346 13.89 -27.57 10.63
N THR A 347 13.70 -26.45 9.91
CA THR A 347 12.42 -26.07 9.29
C THR A 347 11.68 -27.32 8.83
N GLN A 348 10.60 -27.71 9.51
CA GLN A 348 9.95 -29.00 9.28
C GLN A 348 9.76 -29.21 7.79
N THR A 349 10.51 -30.16 7.28
CA THR A 349 10.42 -30.56 5.89
C THR A 349 9.39 -31.65 5.80
N PHE A 350 8.41 -31.47 4.92
CA PHE A 350 7.42 -32.50 4.69
C PHE A 350 7.95 -33.47 3.64
N SER A 351 9.03 -34.19 3.97
CA SER A 351 9.63 -35.18 3.07
C SER A 351 8.62 -36.25 2.65
N ILE A 352 7.69 -36.61 3.56
CA ILE A 352 6.54 -37.47 3.28
C ILE A 352 5.68 -36.96 2.10
N PHE A 353 5.71 -35.67 1.77
CA PHE A 353 4.95 -35.12 0.66
C PHE A 353 5.52 -35.44 -0.72
N TRP A 354 6.77 -35.90 -0.82
CA TRP A 354 7.35 -36.28 -2.11
C TRP A 354 6.67 -37.50 -2.74
N ASP A 355 6.55 -38.61 -2.02
CA ASP A 355 6.08 -39.90 -2.56
C ASP A 355 4.84 -40.47 -1.88
N SER A 356 4.32 -39.83 -0.82
CA SER A 356 3.14 -40.36 -0.15
C SER A 356 1.90 -40.29 -1.03
N GLN A 357 1.30 -41.46 -1.26
CA GLN A 357 -0.01 -41.61 -1.89
C GLN A 357 -1.15 -41.13 -0.99
N LEU A 358 -0.91 -40.97 0.33
CA LEU A 358 -1.93 -40.53 1.29
C LEU A 358 -2.45 -39.13 0.97
N ILE A 359 -1.61 -38.27 0.38
CA ILE A 359 -1.95 -36.87 0.09
C ILE A 359 -2.80 -36.76 -1.18
N GLY A 360 -2.65 -37.70 -2.12
CA GLY A 360 -3.48 -37.77 -3.32
C GLY A 360 -4.86 -38.38 -3.09
N ASN A 361 -5.08 -39.02 -1.92
CA ASN A 361 -6.34 -39.64 -1.56
C ASN A 361 -7.28 -38.61 -0.89
N PRO A 362 -8.42 -38.26 -1.52
CA PRO A 362 -9.30 -37.21 -1.02
C PRO A 362 -9.94 -37.56 0.34
N VAL A 363 -10.26 -38.84 0.58
CA VAL A 363 -10.87 -39.28 1.84
C VAL A 363 -9.85 -39.16 2.97
N LEU A 364 -8.70 -39.82 2.85
CA LEU A 364 -7.68 -39.80 3.90
C LEU A 364 -7.17 -38.38 4.15
N GLY A 365 -6.97 -37.60 3.09
CA GLY A 365 -6.62 -36.18 3.18
C GLY A 365 -7.63 -35.38 4.00
N ALA A 366 -8.93 -35.63 3.84
CA ALA A 366 -9.99 -34.95 4.57
C ALA A 366 -10.01 -35.22 6.07
N PHE A 367 -9.48 -36.36 6.52
CA PHE A 367 -9.44 -36.70 7.95
C PHE A 367 -8.07 -36.44 8.59
N MET A 368 -6.96 -36.61 7.87
CA MET A 368 -5.62 -36.54 8.44
C MET A 368 -5.00 -35.13 8.37
N LEU A 369 -5.07 -34.46 7.21
CA LEU A 369 -4.42 -33.17 6.99
C LEU A 369 -4.91 -32.07 7.95
N PRO A 370 -6.20 -32.00 8.33
CA PRO A 370 -6.68 -31.02 9.31
C PRO A 370 -5.92 -31.03 10.63
N PHE A 371 -5.66 -32.23 11.19
CA PHE A 371 -4.96 -32.36 12.47
C PHE A 371 -3.46 -32.05 12.33
N VAL A 372 -2.84 -32.46 11.22
CA VAL A 372 -1.43 -32.17 10.95
C VAL A 372 -1.23 -30.67 10.79
N LEU A 373 -2.01 -30.02 9.91
CA LEU A 373 -1.86 -28.58 9.63
C LEU A 373 -2.31 -27.71 10.81
N GLY A 374 -3.47 -27.99 11.40
CA GLY A 374 -3.97 -27.22 12.54
C GLY A 374 -3.14 -27.44 13.81
N GLY A 375 -2.51 -28.61 13.95
CA GLY A 375 -1.63 -28.92 15.08
C GLY A 375 -0.38 -28.04 15.13
N GLU A 376 0.13 -27.61 13.97
CA GLU A 376 1.30 -26.73 13.89
C GLU A 376 1.00 -25.32 14.45
N PHE A 377 -0.26 -24.87 14.41
CA PHE A 377 -0.66 -23.57 14.96
C PHE A 377 -0.99 -23.62 16.45
N LYS A 378 -1.53 -24.76 16.92
CA LYS A 378 -2.13 -24.93 18.25
C LYS A 378 -1.33 -24.32 19.39
N LYS A 379 -0.05 -24.69 19.57
CA LYS A 379 0.74 -24.25 20.74
C LYS A 379 0.84 -22.72 20.82
N THR A 380 1.32 -22.06 19.77
CA THR A 380 1.50 -20.60 19.73
C THR A 380 0.15 -19.88 19.79
N SER A 381 -0.87 -20.37 19.07
CA SER A 381 -2.21 -19.78 19.07
C SER A 381 -2.85 -19.77 20.46
N MET A 382 -2.73 -20.89 21.19
CA MET A 382 -3.23 -20.98 22.56
C MET A 382 -2.51 -20.01 23.50
N GLU A 383 -1.20 -19.83 23.33
CA GLU A 383 -0.39 -18.91 24.13
C GLU A 383 -0.78 -17.44 23.86
N VAL A 384 -0.86 -17.05 22.58
CA VAL A 384 -1.26 -15.70 22.15
C VAL A 384 -2.64 -15.31 22.67
N LEU A 385 -3.63 -16.21 22.56
CA LEU A 385 -5.01 -15.92 22.99
C LEU A 385 -5.21 -16.06 24.50
N GLY A 386 -4.33 -16.80 25.18
CA GLY A 386 -4.30 -16.90 26.64
C GLY A 386 -3.58 -15.73 27.34
N ASP A 387 -2.72 -14.99 26.62
CA ASP A 387 -1.93 -13.89 27.17
C ASP A 387 -2.76 -12.61 27.37
N GLN A 388 -3.26 -12.42 28.59
CA GLN A 388 -4.05 -11.23 28.96
C GLN A 388 -3.22 -9.94 28.92
N ASN A 389 -1.92 -9.99 29.16
CA ASN A 389 -1.08 -8.79 29.11
C ASN A 389 -0.94 -8.29 27.67
N LEU A 390 -0.69 -9.21 26.74
CA LEU A 390 -0.67 -8.91 25.31
C LEU A 390 -2.02 -8.37 24.83
N ILE A 391 -3.13 -9.03 25.18
CA ILE A 391 -4.46 -8.59 24.75
C ILE A 391 -4.77 -7.19 25.28
N ASN A 392 -4.42 -6.89 26.54
CA ASN A 392 -4.64 -5.56 27.12
C ASN A 392 -3.76 -4.49 26.45
N ASP A 393 -2.48 -4.78 26.18
CA ASP A 393 -1.60 -3.87 25.41
C ASP A 393 -2.19 -3.56 24.02
N LEU A 394 -2.65 -4.60 23.31
CA LEU A 394 -3.27 -4.43 21.99
C LEU A 394 -4.58 -3.63 22.04
N LYS A 395 -5.40 -3.77 23.10
CA LYS A 395 -6.60 -2.94 23.31
C LYS A 395 -6.27 -1.48 23.56
N GLU A 396 -5.23 -1.20 24.35
CA GLU A 396 -4.81 0.17 24.67
C GLU A 396 -4.34 0.96 23.44
N ARG A 397 -3.84 0.26 22.41
CA ARG A 397 -3.41 0.86 21.14
C ARG A 397 -4.55 1.43 20.30
N ARG A 398 -5.79 0.96 20.52
CA ARG A 398 -7.05 1.38 19.84
C ARG A 398 -6.94 1.34 18.32
N PHE A 399 -6.97 0.14 17.75
CA PHE A 399 -7.01 -0.08 16.31
C PHE A 399 -8.43 0.13 15.76
N ASP A 400 -8.53 0.62 14.53
CA ASP A 400 -9.80 0.84 13.84
C ASP A 400 -10.26 -0.42 13.09
N VAL A 401 -9.31 -1.23 12.63
CA VAL A 401 -9.55 -2.49 11.93
C VAL A 401 -8.40 -3.48 12.14
N VAL A 402 -8.72 -4.76 12.18
CA VAL A 402 -7.75 -5.86 12.11
C VAL A 402 -7.82 -6.50 10.73
N MET A 403 -6.67 -6.81 10.16
CA MET A 403 -6.59 -7.66 8.97
C MET A 403 -5.93 -8.97 9.34
N ALA A 404 -6.55 -10.09 8.96
CA ALA A 404 -6.05 -11.42 9.33
C ALA A 404 -6.23 -12.42 8.18
N GLU A 405 -5.22 -13.27 8.02
CA GLU A 405 -5.29 -14.39 7.07
C GLU A 405 -6.29 -15.45 7.57
N THR A 406 -7.06 -16.07 6.67
CA THR A 406 -8.09 -17.06 7.02
C THR A 406 -7.58 -18.51 7.05
N PHE A 407 -6.33 -18.76 6.64
CA PHE A 407 -5.73 -20.09 6.76
C PHE A 407 -5.52 -20.50 8.23
N GLU A 408 -5.24 -19.51 9.08
CA GLU A 408 -5.01 -19.64 10.52
C GLU A 408 -5.96 -18.67 11.25
N LEU A 409 -6.82 -19.19 12.14
CA LEU A 409 -7.94 -18.42 12.69
C LEU A 409 -7.61 -17.53 13.89
N THR A 410 -6.41 -17.61 14.48
CA THR A 410 -6.03 -16.84 15.67
C THR A 410 -6.20 -15.35 15.46
N GLY A 411 -5.82 -14.82 14.29
CA GLY A 411 -5.99 -13.40 13.97
C GLY A 411 -7.46 -12.95 13.96
N ILE A 412 -8.37 -13.80 13.49
CA ILE A 412 -9.83 -13.54 13.46
C ILE A 412 -10.37 -13.47 14.90
N TYR A 413 -9.96 -14.42 15.75
CA TYR A 413 -10.38 -14.44 17.15
C TYR A 413 -9.72 -13.34 17.98
N LEU A 414 -8.49 -12.96 17.67
CA LEU A 414 -7.83 -11.81 18.27
C LEU A 414 -8.64 -10.54 18.00
N ALA A 415 -9.07 -10.31 16.76
CA ALA A 415 -9.94 -9.18 16.42
C ALA A 415 -11.24 -9.19 17.24
N HIS A 416 -11.86 -10.36 17.42
CA HIS A 416 -13.04 -10.52 18.28
C HIS A 416 -12.75 -10.17 19.76
N LEU A 417 -11.60 -10.60 20.31
CA LEU A 417 -11.20 -10.28 21.68
C LEU A 417 -10.90 -8.78 21.88
N LEU A 418 -10.42 -8.11 20.83
CA LEU A 418 -10.16 -6.67 20.81
C LEU A 418 -11.42 -5.83 20.58
N ASP A 419 -12.54 -6.44 20.19
CA ASP A 419 -13.79 -5.78 19.77
C ASP A 419 -13.58 -4.82 18.58
N VAL A 420 -12.84 -5.29 17.57
CA VAL A 420 -12.47 -4.52 16.38
C VAL A 420 -12.93 -5.27 15.11
N PRO A 421 -13.47 -4.57 14.08
CA PRO A 421 -13.82 -5.20 12.81
C PRO A 421 -12.63 -5.93 12.19
N CYS A 422 -12.90 -7.09 11.59
CA CYS A 422 -11.87 -7.90 10.95
C CYS A 422 -12.07 -7.95 9.43
N ILE A 423 -11.04 -7.59 8.65
CA ILE A 423 -11.00 -7.80 7.21
C ILE A 423 -10.21 -9.09 6.93
N PRO A 424 -10.88 -10.17 6.49
CA PRO A 424 -10.26 -11.44 6.20
C PRO A 424 -9.50 -11.40 4.87
N MET A 425 -8.35 -12.07 4.83
CA MET A 425 -7.55 -12.23 3.62
C MET A 425 -7.03 -13.66 3.42
N MET A 426 -6.55 -13.99 2.22
CA MET A 426 -5.92 -15.27 1.90
C MET A 426 -4.71 -15.08 0.98
N SER A 427 -3.56 -15.62 1.39
CA SER A 427 -2.31 -15.55 0.60
C SER A 427 -2.27 -16.51 -0.58
N THR A 428 -3.21 -17.46 -0.66
CA THR A 428 -3.36 -18.39 -1.79
C THR A 428 -4.51 -17.98 -2.71
N VAL A 429 -4.62 -18.67 -3.85
CA VAL A 429 -5.80 -18.62 -4.70
C VAL A 429 -6.92 -19.44 -4.06
N ARG A 430 -8.16 -18.95 -4.21
CA ARG A 430 -9.44 -19.66 -4.00
C ARG A 430 -9.46 -20.64 -2.83
N TYR A 431 -10.10 -20.26 -1.73
CA TYR A 431 -10.33 -21.15 -0.60
C TYR A 431 -11.85 -21.35 -0.40
N PRO A 432 -12.47 -22.37 -1.04
CA PRO A 432 -13.90 -22.49 -1.24
C PRO A 432 -14.77 -22.22 -0.02
N ILE A 433 -14.40 -22.74 1.15
CA ILE A 433 -15.20 -22.55 2.36
C ILE A 433 -15.34 -21.08 2.77
N PHE A 434 -14.31 -20.26 2.56
CA PHE A 434 -14.36 -18.81 2.81
C PHE A 434 -15.00 -18.07 1.64
N ASN A 435 -14.66 -18.42 0.39
CA ASN A 435 -15.28 -17.81 -0.80
C ASN A 435 -16.81 -17.95 -0.78
N GLY A 436 -17.34 -19.08 -0.29
CA GLY A 436 -18.77 -19.29 -0.10
C GLY A 436 -19.42 -18.25 0.82
N LEU A 437 -18.74 -17.83 1.89
CA LEU A 437 -19.22 -16.78 2.80
C LEU A 437 -19.34 -15.40 2.12
N PHE A 438 -18.69 -15.20 0.97
CA PHE A 438 -18.73 -13.95 0.20
C PHE A 438 -19.48 -14.08 -1.13
N GLY A 439 -20.28 -15.15 -1.29
CA GLY A 439 -21.17 -15.31 -2.44
C GLY A 439 -20.59 -16.08 -3.61
N GLN A 440 -19.57 -16.90 -3.35
CA GLN A 440 -18.96 -17.78 -4.34
C GLN A 440 -18.89 -19.23 -3.81
N PRO A 441 -20.04 -19.94 -3.76
CA PRO A 441 -20.21 -21.18 -3.00
C PRO A 441 -19.67 -22.44 -3.71
N SER A 442 -19.56 -22.41 -5.04
CA SER A 442 -19.08 -23.58 -5.78
C SER A 442 -18.34 -23.18 -7.05
N PHE A 443 -17.29 -23.94 -7.32
CA PHE A 443 -16.49 -23.86 -8.53
C PHE A 443 -16.66 -25.11 -9.41
N LEU A 444 -17.58 -26.02 -9.06
CA LEU A 444 -17.79 -27.27 -9.78
C LEU A 444 -17.98 -27.01 -11.28
N GLY A 445 -17.25 -27.74 -12.10
CA GLY A 445 -17.26 -27.60 -13.55
C GLY A 445 -16.53 -26.36 -14.12
N THR A 446 -16.13 -25.40 -13.28
CA THR A 446 -15.30 -24.24 -13.70
C THR A 446 -13.82 -24.40 -13.33
N VAL A 447 -13.55 -25.03 -12.18
CA VAL A 447 -12.21 -25.30 -11.67
C VAL A 447 -12.08 -26.80 -11.43
N PRO A 448 -11.28 -27.53 -12.22
CA PRO A 448 -11.10 -28.96 -11.99
C PRO A 448 -10.33 -29.20 -10.69
N GLN A 449 -10.82 -30.15 -9.88
CA GLN A 449 -10.11 -30.67 -8.73
C GLN A 449 -8.89 -31.50 -9.18
N GLN A 450 -7.90 -31.63 -8.30
CA GLN A 450 -6.70 -32.41 -8.59
C GLN A 450 -7.07 -33.85 -8.99
N GLY A 451 -6.67 -34.26 -10.20
CA GLY A 451 -6.96 -35.58 -10.74
C GLY A 451 -8.30 -35.71 -11.48
N SER A 452 -8.96 -34.58 -11.76
CA SER A 452 -10.12 -34.49 -12.67
C SER A 452 -9.78 -33.65 -13.91
N LEU A 453 -10.44 -33.96 -15.02
CA LEU A 453 -10.43 -33.09 -16.21
C LEU A 453 -11.45 -31.96 -16.07
N GLY A 454 -11.17 -30.83 -16.72
CA GLY A 454 -12.10 -29.71 -16.86
C GLY A 454 -12.85 -29.74 -18.19
N ALA A 455 -13.81 -28.85 -18.39
CA ALA A 455 -14.43 -28.66 -19.69
C ALA A 455 -13.43 -28.06 -20.72
N PRO A 456 -13.51 -28.44 -22.02
CA PRO A 456 -14.52 -29.31 -22.62
C PRO A 456 -14.24 -30.83 -22.54
N GLU A 457 -13.06 -31.26 -22.09
CA GLU A 457 -12.63 -32.66 -22.16
C GLU A 457 -13.30 -33.57 -21.12
N ALA A 458 -13.86 -33.02 -20.04
CA ALA A 458 -14.44 -33.78 -18.94
C ALA A 458 -15.68 -34.60 -19.34
N GLY A 459 -15.59 -35.93 -19.19
CA GLY A 459 -16.73 -36.84 -19.33
C GLY A 459 -17.64 -36.89 -18.10
N PHE A 460 -18.61 -37.81 -18.10
CA PHE A 460 -19.45 -38.03 -16.92
C PHE A 460 -18.64 -38.51 -15.70
N LEU A 461 -17.73 -39.46 -15.89
CA LEU A 461 -16.91 -39.99 -14.80
C LEU A 461 -15.92 -38.95 -14.24
N ASP A 462 -15.36 -38.09 -15.10
CA ASP A 462 -14.53 -36.97 -14.66
C ASP A 462 -15.32 -35.99 -13.79
N ARG A 463 -16.55 -35.63 -14.22
CA ARG A 463 -17.44 -34.76 -13.44
C ARG A 463 -17.86 -35.40 -12.12
N LEU A 464 -18.07 -36.71 -12.08
CA LEU A 464 -18.35 -37.45 -10.85
C LEU A 464 -17.15 -37.44 -9.90
N ASN A 465 -15.93 -37.68 -10.41
CA ASN A 465 -14.69 -37.60 -9.64
C ASN A 465 -14.41 -36.18 -9.14
N ASP A 466 -14.70 -35.15 -9.95
CA ASP A 466 -14.60 -33.74 -9.58
C ASP A 466 -15.52 -33.40 -8.40
N MET A 467 -16.80 -33.80 -8.48
CA MET A 467 -17.75 -33.64 -7.39
C MET A 467 -17.32 -34.38 -6.12
N TYR A 468 -16.88 -35.63 -6.25
CA TYR A 468 -16.38 -36.44 -5.15
C TYR A 468 -15.20 -35.75 -4.43
N ARG A 469 -14.21 -35.26 -5.19
CA ARG A 469 -13.05 -34.57 -4.64
C ARG A 469 -13.41 -33.23 -4.00
N PHE A 470 -14.32 -32.48 -4.60
CA PHE A 470 -14.81 -31.22 -4.07
C PHE A 470 -15.48 -31.39 -2.69
N ILE A 471 -16.31 -32.43 -2.53
CA ILE A 471 -16.96 -32.75 -1.25
C ILE A 471 -15.93 -33.02 -0.16
N PHE A 472 -14.95 -33.89 -0.43
CA PHE A 472 -13.93 -34.23 0.56
C PHE A 472 -12.97 -33.08 0.87
N MET A 473 -12.67 -32.23 -0.11
CA MET A 473 -11.95 -30.97 0.13
C MET A 473 -12.75 -30.06 1.08
N GLY A 474 -14.06 -29.92 0.88
CA GLY A 474 -14.93 -29.16 1.79
C GLY A 474 -14.92 -29.72 3.21
N ILE A 475 -15.00 -31.05 3.36
CA ILE A 475 -14.89 -31.73 4.66
C ILE A 475 -13.54 -31.44 5.32
N ALA A 476 -12.44 -31.51 4.55
CA ALA A 476 -11.10 -31.22 5.04
C ALA A 476 -11.01 -29.79 5.61
N GLN A 477 -11.50 -28.80 4.85
CA GLN A 477 -11.48 -27.41 5.24
C GLN A 477 -12.37 -27.14 6.47
N GLU A 478 -13.58 -27.72 6.52
CA GLU A 478 -14.46 -27.60 7.68
C GLU A 478 -13.80 -28.18 8.94
N ARG A 479 -13.21 -29.37 8.83
CA ARG A 479 -12.51 -30.02 9.95
C ARG A 479 -11.30 -29.24 10.42
N LEU A 480 -10.52 -28.66 9.51
CA LEU A 480 -9.36 -27.84 9.86
C LEU A 480 -9.79 -26.61 10.66
N ASN A 481 -10.80 -25.89 10.17
CA ASN A 481 -11.30 -24.70 10.84
C ASN A 481 -12.00 -25.04 12.17
N LYS A 482 -12.74 -26.16 12.23
CA LYS A 482 -13.32 -26.65 13.48
C LYS A 482 -12.25 -26.99 14.51
N TYR A 483 -11.20 -27.72 14.11
CA TYR A 483 -10.10 -28.07 15.02
C TYR A 483 -9.41 -26.82 15.58
N GLN A 484 -9.22 -25.79 14.75
CA GLN A 484 -8.73 -24.49 15.19
C GLN A 484 -9.68 -23.79 16.17
N ASN A 485 -10.96 -23.69 15.83
CA ASN A 485 -11.99 -23.13 16.70
C ASN A 485 -12.04 -23.83 18.06
N ASP A 486 -11.92 -25.16 18.09
CA ASP A 486 -11.99 -25.96 19.32
C ASP A 486 -10.80 -25.62 20.25
N PHE A 487 -9.55 -25.65 19.77
CA PHE A 487 -8.40 -25.30 20.62
C PHE A 487 -8.32 -23.80 20.98
N ILE A 488 -8.87 -22.93 20.13
CA ILE A 488 -8.97 -21.49 20.42
C ILE A 488 -9.97 -21.24 21.55
N GLN A 489 -11.13 -21.91 21.51
CA GLN A 489 -12.11 -21.84 22.59
C GLN A 489 -11.51 -22.33 23.91
N ASP A 490 -10.75 -23.42 23.88
CA ASP A 490 -10.05 -23.95 25.05
C ASP A 490 -9.04 -22.93 25.62
N ALA A 491 -8.28 -22.24 24.76
CA ALA A 491 -7.32 -21.22 25.19
C ALA A 491 -7.99 -20.00 25.85
N ILE A 492 -9.13 -19.58 25.31
CA ILE A 492 -9.89 -18.42 25.81
C ILE A 492 -10.66 -18.78 27.10
N GLY A 493 -10.93 -20.07 27.34
CA GLY A 493 -11.55 -20.55 28.58
C GLY A 493 -13.06 -20.25 28.69
N ARG A 494 -13.71 -19.85 27.59
CA ARG A 494 -15.17 -19.62 27.51
C ARG A 494 -15.68 -19.87 26.09
N PRO A 495 -16.99 -20.11 25.89
CA PRO A 495 -17.57 -20.21 24.56
C PRO A 495 -17.28 -18.98 23.70
N VAL A 496 -16.95 -19.20 22.43
CA VAL A 496 -16.68 -18.15 21.44
C VAL A 496 -17.62 -18.28 20.24
N PRO A 497 -17.87 -17.21 19.47
CA PRO A 497 -18.65 -17.29 18.24
C PRO A 497 -18.05 -18.26 17.22
N ASN A 498 -18.89 -18.80 16.35
CA ASN A 498 -18.41 -19.62 15.24
C ASN A 498 -17.56 -18.77 14.31
N TRP A 499 -16.44 -19.31 13.84
CA TRP A 499 -15.54 -18.61 12.92
C TRP A 499 -16.23 -18.11 11.64
N LYS A 500 -17.26 -18.81 11.13
CA LYS A 500 -18.03 -18.37 9.95
C LYS A 500 -18.77 -17.07 10.23
N ASP A 501 -19.31 -16.91 11.44
CA ASP A 501 -20.04 -15.71 11.83
C ASP A 501 -19.09 -14.52 11.95
N LEU A 502 -17.89 -14.74 12.49
CA LEU A 502 -16.86 -13.70 12.60
C LEU A 502 -16.37 -13.25 11.23
N VAL A 503 -16.04 -14.19 10.35
CA VAL A 503 -15.53 -13.89 9.00
C VAL A 503 -16.62 -13.23 8.14
N SER A 504 -17.88 -13.66 8.25
CA SER A 504 -18.99 -13.14 7.45
C SER A 504 -19.42 -11.71 7.82
N GLN A 505 -18.90 -11.12 8.89
CA GLN A 505 -19.17 -9.72 9.23
C GLN A 505 -18.53 -8.76 8.23
N SER A 506 -17.37 -9.14 7.67
CA SER A 506 -16.64 -8.27 6.75
C SER A 506 -17.43 -8.01 5.46
N PRO A 507 -17.37 -6.77 4.92
CA PRO A 507 -17.93 -6.45 3.62
C PRO A 507 -17.15 -7.07 2.46
N ILE A 508 -15.86 -7.36 2.67
CA ILE A 508 -14.95 -7.85 1.63
C ILE A 508 -14.11 -9.03 2.09
N TYR A 509 -13.59 -9.78 1.13
CA TYR A 509 -12.60 -10.84 1.32
C TYR A 509 -11.46 -10.70 0.32
N ILE A 510 -10.25 -10.49 0.82
CA ILE A 510 -9.08 -10.23 -0.02
C ILE A 510 -8.40 -11.55 -0.37
N THR A 511 -8.11 -11.80 -1.65
CA THR A 511 -7.44 -13.03 -2.09
C THR A 511 -6.28 -12.73 -3.03
N ASN A 512 -5.18 -13.48 -2.91
CA ASN A 512 -4.03 -13.42 -3.81
C ASN A 512 -4.29 -14.09 -5.19
N SER A 513 -5.54 -14.07 -5.66
CA SER A 513 -5.95 -14.52 -6.99
C SER A 513 -5.89 -13.38 -8.00
N ASN A 514 -5.44 -13.68 -9.22
CA ASN A 514 -5.45 -12.73 -10.34
C ASN A 514 -6.45 -13.23 -11.40
N PRO A 515 -7.52 -12.50 -11.75
CA PRO A 515 -8.57 -12.99 -12.64
C PRO A 515 -8.11 -13.30 -14.07
N TYR A 516 -7.00 -12.71 -14.52
CA TYR A 516 -6.43 -12.94 -15.85
C TYR A 516 -5.50 -14.15 -15.90
N LEU A 517 -5.00 -14.59 -14.74
CA LEU A 517 -4.21 -15.81 -14.60
C LEU A 517 -5.10 -17.02 -14.20
N ASP A 518 -6.03 -16.78 -13.28
CA ASP A 518 -6.91 -17.79 -12.67
C ASP A 518 -8.02 -18.26 -13.63
N TYR A 519 -8.78 -19.26 -13.21
CA TYR A 519 -10.01 -19.69 -13.84
C TYR A 519 -11.08 -18.60 -13.76
N ALA A 520 -11.83 -18.44 -14.86
CA ALA A 520 -13.01 -17.60 -14.88
C ALA A 520 -14.15 -18.34 -14.17
N VAL A 521 -14.76 -17.69 -13.19
CA VAL A 521 -15.87 -18.25 -12.41
C VAL A 521 -16.87 -17.15 -12.07
N PRO A 522 -18.13 -17.49 -11.74
CA PRO A 522 -19.05 -16.56 -11.11
C PRO A 522 -18.47 -16.04 -9.78
N THR A 523 -18.39 -14.74 -9.60
CA THR A 523 -17.85 -14.09 -8.40
C THR A 523 -18.67 -12.85 -8.06
N THR A 524 -18.53 -12.36 -6.83
CA THR A 524 -19.18 -11.13 -6.35
C THR A 524 -18.15 -10.02 -6.19
N ALA A 525 -18.61 -8.77 -6.09
CA ALA A 525 -17.74 -7.64 -5.76
C ALA A 525 -17.20 -7.70 -4.32
N ALA A 526 -17.73 -8.58 -3.47
CA ALA A 526 -17.22 -8.79 -2.11
C ALA A 526 -15.87 -9.54 -2.12
N ILE A 527 -15.51 -10.22 -3.21
CA ILE A 527 -14.21 -10.90 -3.34
C ILE A 527 -13.23 -10.00 -4.08
N VAL A 528 -12.20 -9.54 -3.36
CA VAL A 528 -11.23 -8.57 -3.85
C VAL A 528 -9.96 -9.31 -4.28
N HIS A 529 -9.76 -9.36 -5.59
CA HIS A 529 -8.61 -10.01 -6.20
C HIS A 529 -7.39 -9.07 -6.21
N VAL A 530 -6.30 -9.50 -5.57
CA VAL A 530 -5.04 -8.73 -5.46
C VAL A 530 -3.82 -9.55 -5.93
N GLY A 531 -4.05 -10.63 -6.68
CA GLY A 531 -2.99 -11.47 -7.23
C GLY A 531 -2.03 -10.68 -8.12
N GLY A 532 -0.73 -10.92 -7.94
CA GLY A 532 0.34 -10.20 -8.63
C GLY A 532 0.86 -8.96 -7.89
N ILE A 533 0.25 -8.56 -6.76
CA ILE A 533 0.66 -7.38 -5.97
C ILE A 533 2.09 -7.44 -5.41
N THR A 534 2.64 -8.66 -5.29
CA THR A 534 4.03 -8.91 -4.87
C THR A 534 5.04 -8.81 -6.01
N MET A 535 4.57 -8.70 -7.26
CA MET A 535 5.42 -8.60 -8.44
C MET A 535 5.91 -7.15 -8.59
N ASN A 536 7.22 -7.00 -8.81
CA ASN A 536 7.82 -5.70 -9.09
C ASN A 536 8.26 -5.67 -10.55
N LEU A 537 7.39 -5.14 -11.41
CA LEU A 537 7.60 -5.10 -12.85
C LEU A 537 8.87 -4.34 -13.24
N GLU A 538 9.17 -3.21 -12.58
CA GLU A 538 10.39 -2.44 -12.87
C GLU A 538 11.65 -3.24 -12.54
N LYS A 539 11.68 -3.90 -11.38
CA LYS A 539 12.80 -4.75 -10.97
C LYS A 539 12.94 -5.99 -11.85
N MET A 540 11.83 -6.52 -12.37
CA MET A 540 11.84 -7.66 -13.30
C MET A 540 12.32 -7.25 -14.70
N LYS A 541 12.00 -6.04 -15.16
CA LYS A 541 12.53 -5.48 -16.42
C LYS A 541 14.02 -5.11 -16.29
N ASN A 542 14.42 -4.62 -15.12
CA ASN A 542 15.77 -4.17 -14.81
C ASN A 542 16.38 -5.04 -13.71
N THR A 543 16.52 -6.34 -13.99
CA THR A 543 17.31 -7.21 -13.13
C THR A 543 18.76 -6.77 -13.26
N GLY A 544 19.32 -6.19 -12.20
CA GLY A 544 20.72 -5.77 -12.20
C GLY A 544 21.66 -6.93 -12.56
N LYS A 545 22.96 -6.65 -12.72
CA LYS A 545 23.94 -7.70 -13.07
C LYS A 545 23.82 -8.88 -12.10
N LEU A 546 23.64 -10.08 -12.63
CA LEU A 546 23.73 -11.32 -11.87
C LEU A 546 25.13 -11.43 -11.24
N PRO A 547 25.27 -12.10 -10.08
CA PRO A 547 26.59 -12.42 -9.54
C PRO A 547 27.42 -13.17 -10.60
N GLU A 548 28.73 -12.89 -10.64
CA GLU A 548 29.65 -13.40 -11.68
C GLU A 548 29.59 -14.93 -11.83
N GLU A 549 29.40 -15.64 -10.72
CA GLU A 549 29.20 -17.08 -10.69
C GLU A 549 28.03 -17.54 -11.60
N TYR A 550 26.87 -16.90 -11.51
CA TYR A 550 25.72 -17.25 -12.35
C TYR A 550 25.94 -16.81 -13.79
N GLU A 551 26.60 -15.68 -14.02
CA GLU A 551 26.92 -15.23 -15.37
C GLU A 551 27.83 -16.23 -16.11
N ASN A 552 28.79 -16.83 -15.41
CA ASN A 552 29.65 -17.86 -15.95
C ASN A 552 28.87 -19.13 -16.28
N ILE A 553 28.00 -19.60 -15.37
CA ILE A 553 27.13 -20.77 -15.60
C ILE A 553 26.23 -20.55 -16.82
N LEU A 554 25.63 -19.36 -16.95
CA LEU A 554 24.72 -19.04 -18.04
C LEU A 554 25.43 -18.97 -19.41
N LYS A 555 26.75 -18.78 -19.46
CA LYS A 555 27.54 -18.75 -20.71
C LYS A 555 27.98 -20.13 -21.20
N GLU A 556 27.88 -21.17 -20.37
CA GLU A 556 28.39 -22.50 -20.73
C GLU A 556 27.67 -23.07 -21.96
N ARG A 557 26.36 -22.80 -22.10
CA ARG A 557 25.50 -23.33 -23.17
C ARG A 557 24.36 -22.35 -23.49
N ASP A 558 23.75 -22.51 -24.66
CA ASP A 558 22.69 -21.61 -25.16
C ASP A 558 21.33 -21.76 -24.44
N SER A 559 21.10 -22.93 -23.85
CA SER A 559 19.85 -23.26 -23.16
C SER A 559 20.12 -23.59 -21.70
N VAL A 560 19.48 -22.83 -20.81
CA VAL A 560 19.55 -23.05 -19.37
C VAL A 560 18.17 -23.42 -18.82
N VAL A 561 18.12 -24.43 -17.96
CA VAL A 561 16.90 -24.83 -17.24
C VAL A 561 17.12 -24.66 -15.75
N LEU A 562 16.22 -23.95 -15.10
CA LEU A 562 16.23 -23.75 -13.65
C LEU A 562 15.31 -24.78 -12.99
N LEU A 563 15.76 -25.45 -11.93
CA LEU A 563 14.96 -26.36 -11.10
C LEU A 563 14.88 -25.80 -9.67
N SER A 564 13.67 -25.56 -9.17
CA SER A 564 13.43 -25.08 -7.79
C SER A 564 12.09 -25.55 -7.24
N PHE A 565 12.12 -26.39 -6.21
CA PHE A 565 10.92 -26.96 -5.58
C PHE A 565 10.43 -26.19 -4.33
N GLY A 566 10.83 -24.91 -4.22
CA GLY A 566 10.37 -24.01 -3.16
C GLY A 566 11.26 -24.00 -1.93
N SER A 567 10.74 -23.49 -0.81
CA SER A 567 11.48 -23.35 0.46
C SER A 567 11.10 -24.40 1.51
N VAL A 568 9.90 -24.98 1.42
CA VAL A 568 9.34 -25.93 2.39
C VAL A 568 9.66 -27.38 2.00
N ILE A 569 9.59 -27.70 0.71
CA ILE A 569 9.95 -29.01 0.17
C ILE A 569 11.39 -28.92 -0.34
N LYS A 570 12.30 -29.63 0.29
CA LYS A 570 13.72 -29.60 -0.05
C LYS A 570 14.04 -30.64 -1.10
N SER A 571 14.86 -30.26 -2.09
CA SER A 571 15.25 -31.17 -3.17
C SER A 571 16.13 -32.32 -2.65
N TYR A 572 16.92 -32.09 -1.59
CA TYR A 572 17.81 -33.12 -1.05
C TYR A 572 17.08 -34.29 -0.38
N GLU A 573 15.82 -34.09 0.02
CA GLU A 573 14.98 -35.12 0.63
C GLU A 573 14.14 -35.88 -0.39
N MET A 574 14.28 -35.52 -1.67
CA MET A 574 13.60 -36.21 -2.75
C MET A 574 13.96 -37.72 -2.72
N PRO A 575 12.98 -38.61 -2.89
CA PRO A 575 13.18 -40.05 -2.99
C PRO A 575 14.22 -40.42 -4.05
N GLU A 576 14.99 -41.47 -3.78
CA GLU A 576 16.14 -41.84 -4.61
C GLU A 576 15.74 -42.23 -6.05
N ASN A 577 14.57 -42.85 -6.22
CA ASN A 577 14.02 -43.17 -7.54
C ASN A 577 13.70 -41.91 -8.37
N PHE A 578 13.25 -40.82 -7.74
CA PHE A 578 13.01 -39.55 -8.43
C PHE A 578 14.34 -38.85 -8.75
N LYS A 579 15.31 -38.86 -7.82
CA LYS A 579 16.66 -38.36 -8.08
C LYS A 579 17.31 -39.10 -9.27
N ALA A 580 17.19 -40.43 -9.31
CA ALA A 580 17.72 -41.24 -10.41
C ALA A 580 17.07 -40.88 -11.77
N GLY A 581 15.76 -40.67 -11.80
CA GLY A 581 15.08 -40.21 -13.02
C GLY A 581 15.51 -38.80 -13.45
N ILE A 582 15.68 -37.87 -12.51
CA ILE A 582 16.22 -36.53 -12.80
C ILE A 582 17.67 -36.60 -13.32
N ILE A 583 18.52 -37.48 -12.78
CA ILE A 583 19.89 -37.71 -13.29
C ILE A 583 19.83 -38.22 -14.74
N GLN A 584 18.99 -39.22 -15.03
CA GLN A 584 18.79 -39.73 -16.38
C GLN A 584 18.33 -38.62 -17.35
N MET A 585 17.49 -37.70 -16.89
CA MET A 585 17.07 -36.54 -17.68
C MET A 585 18.26 -35.61 -18.00
N PHE A 586 19.12 -35.31 -17.02
CA PHE A 586 20.29 -34.48 -17.25
C PHE A 586 21.28 -35.09 -18.24
N GLU A 587 21.51 -36.41 -18.14
CA GLU A 587 22.38 -37.18 -19.05
C GLU A 587 21.84 -37.19 -20.49
N SER A 588 20.51 -37.18 -20.64
CA SER A 588 19.85 -37.16 -21.95
C SER A 588 19.89 -35.79 -22.64
N LEU A 589 20.28 -34.73 -21.93
CA LEU A 589 20.30 -33.35 -22.42
C LEU A 589 21.67 -32.68 -22.22
N PRO A 590 22.75 -33.21 -22.84
CA PRO A 590 24.12 -32.71 -22.63
C PRO A 590 24.34 -31.27 -23.11
N ASP A 591 23.49 -30.78 -24.03
CA ASP A 591 23.52 -29.43 -24.60
C ASP A 591 22.71 -28.40 -23.79
N VAL A 592 22.11 -28.82 -22.66
CA VAL A 592 21.36 -27.94 -21.75
C VAL A 592 22.12 -27.82 -20.43
N THR A 593 22.30 -26.59 -19.94
CA THR A 593 22.84 -26.33 -18.60
C THR A 593 21.70 -26.30 -17.58
N PHE A 594 21.86 -27.01 -16.47
CA PHE A 594 20.87 -27.09 -15.40
C PHE A 594 21.37 -26.38 -14.14
N ILE A 595 20.56 -25.48 -13.61
CA ILE A 595 20.76 -24.91 -12.27
C ILE A 595 19.72 -25.56 -11.37
N TRP A 596 20.15 -26.38 -10.41
CA TRP A 596 19.25 -27.05 -9.48
C TRP A 596 19.41 -26.51 -8.07
N LYS A 597 18.36 -25.87 -7.57
CA LYS A 597 18.28 -25.45 -6.18
C LYS A 597 18.20 -26.67 -5.27
N TYR A 598 19.26 -26.90 -4.50
CA TYR A 598 19.47 -28.08 -3.68
C TYR A 598 20.06 -27.65 -2.33
N GLU A 599 19.27 -27.78 -1.27
CA GLU A 599 19.48 -27.07 0.00
C GLU A 599 20.52 -27.69 0.93
N LYS A 600 21.31 -28.65 0.44
CA LYS A 600 22.34 -29.37 1.20
C LYS A 600 23.64 -29.43 0.39
N ASP A 601 24.78 -29.19 1.04
CA ASP A 601 26.08 -29.48 0.40
C ASP A 601 26.31 -30.99 0.42
N ASP A 602 25.93 -31.65 -0.67
CA ASP A 602 26.09 -33.10 -0.81
C ASP A 602 27.14 -33.40 -1.88
N VAL A 603 28.40 -33.48 -1.44
CA VAL A 603 29.56 -33.70 -2.32
C VAL A 603 29.48 -35.05 -3.03
N GLU A 604 28.97 -36.09 -2.37
CA GLU A 604 28.81 -37.41 -2.97
C GLU A 604 27.69 -37.41 -4.01
N PHE A 605 26.57 -36.72 -3.74
CA PHE A 605 25.53 -36.56 -4.74
C PHE A 605 26.01 -35.74 -5.95
N GLN A 606 26.80 -34.68 -5.74
CA GLN A 606 27.38 -33.89 -6.83
C GLN A 606 28.26 -34.74 -7.78
N LYS A 607 29.00 -35.74 -7.26
CA LYS A 607 29.80 -36.66 -8.09
C LYS A 607 28.96 -37.53 -9.03
N ARG A 608 27.68 -37.74 -8.71
CA ARG A 608 26.73 -38.52 -9.53
C ARG A 608 26.12 -37.70 -10.66
N LEU A 609 26.33 -36.38 -10.68
CA LEU A 609 25.72 -35.49 -11.65
C LEU A 609 26.64 -35.27 -12.87
N PRO A 610 26.07 -35.17 -14.08
CA PRO A 610 26.84 -34.81 -15.27
C PRO A 610 27.32 -33.34 -15.19
N LYS A 611 28.35 -33.02 -15.99
CA LYS A 611 29.05 -31.72 -15.96
C LYS A 611 28.17 -30.51 -16.29
N ASN A 612 27.00 -30.72 -16.88
CA ASN A 612 26.04 -29.67 -17.22
C ASN A 612 25.11 -29.29 -16.05
N VAL A 613 25.33 -29.82 -14.83
CA VAL A 613 24.45 -29.57 -13.68
C VAL A 613 25.19 -28.83 -12.56
N HIS A 614 24.58 -27.73 -12.12
CA HIS A 614 25.08 -26.88 -11.05
C HIS A 614 24.12 -26.89 -9.86
N LEU A 615 24.53 -27.50 -8.74
CA LEU A 615 23.77 -27.45 -7.49
C LEU A 615 24.02 -26.10 -6.79
N LYS A 616 22.95 -25.49 -6.28
CA LYS A 616 23.02 -24.24 -5.49
C LYS A 616 22.08 -24.31 -4.30
N LYS A 617 22.55 -23.99 -3.09
CA LYS A 617 21.67 -23.90 -1.90
C LYS A 617 20.55 -22.88 -2.05
N TRP A 618 20.89 -21.76 -2.70
CA TRP A 618 19.99 -20.66 -2.97
C TRP A 618 20.25 -20.14 -4.37
N VAL A 619 19.22 -19.56 -5.00
CA VAL A 619 19.32 -18.97 -6.33
C VAL A 619 18.63 -17.61 -6.36
N PRO A 620 19.16 -16.62 -7.10
CA PRO A 620 18.46 -15.36 -7.34
C PRO A 620 17.34 -15.57 -8.37
N GLN A 621 16.31 -16.34 -7.98
CA GLN A 621 15.25 -16.85 -8.86
C GLN A 621 14.63 -15.75 -9.74
N PRO A 622 14.20 -14.58 -9.24
CA PRO A 622 13.64 -13.53 -10.11
C PRO A 622 14.61 -13.01 -11.17
N ALA A 623 15.92 -12.96 -10.86
CA ALA A 623 16.92 -12.49 -11.80
C ALA A 623 17.23 -13.54 -12.88
N LEU A 624 17.32 -14.82 -12.49
CA LEU A 624 17.46 -15.93 -13.44
C LEU A 624 16.23 -16.05 -14.36
N LEU A 625 15.03 -15.92 -13.82
CA LEU A 625 13.80 -15.96 -14.63
C LEU A 625 13.67 -14.76 -15.58
N ALA A 626 14.34 -13.64 -15.35
CA ALA A 626 14.38 -12.54 -16.30
C ALA A 626 15.42 -12.75 -17.43
N ASP A 627 16.43 -13.60 -17.22
CA ASP A 627 17.51 -13.80 -18.19
C ASP A 627 17.04 -14.59 -19.42
N LYS A 628 17.41 -14.15 -20.62
CA LYS A 628 16.98 -14.76 -21.91
C LYS A 628 17.56 -16.15 -22.17
N ARG A 629 18.66 -16.52 -21.50
CA ARG A 629 19.34 -17.82 -21.62
C ARG A 629 18.60 -18.91 -20.83
N VAL A 630 17.93 -18.53 -19.74
CA VAL A 630 16.98 -19.43 -19.04
C VAL A 630 15.75 -19.64 -19.91
N LYS A 631 15.55 -20.87 -20.40
CA LYS A 631 14.48 -21.23 -21.35
C LYS A 631 13.26 -21.80 -20.65
N VAL A 632 13.48 -22.65 -19.64
CA VAL A 632 12.41 -23.36 -18.94
C VAL A 632 12.66 -23.28 -17.44
N PHE A 633 11.58 -23.11 -16.67
CA PHE A 633 11.61 -23.25 -15.23
C PHE A 633 10.84 -24.49 -14.77
N VAL A 634 11.52 -25.40 -14.09
CA VAL A 634 10.89 -26.53 -13.42
C VAL A 634 10.64 -26.16 -11.96
N THR A 635 9.38 -26.15 -11.56
CA THR A 635 8.96 -25.67 -10.24
C THR A 635 7.92 -26.56 -9.61
N HIS A 636 7.88 -26.60 -8.27
CA HIS A 636 6.81 -27.27 -7.54
C HIS A 636 5.40 -26.64 -7.71
N GLY A 637 5.30 -25.42 -8.24
CA GLY A 637 4.01 -24.76 -8.47
C GLY A 637 3.45 -23.96 -7.29
N GLY A 638 4.28 -23.59 -6.31
CA GLY A 638 3.86 -22.63 -5.28
C GLY A 638 3.45 -21.29 -5.93
N LEU A 639 2.37 -20.69 -5.43
CA LEU A 639 1.73 -19.53 -6.07
C LEU A 639 2.70 -18.37 -6.38
N GLY A 640 3.62 -18.06 -5.46
CA GLY A 640 4.64 -17.03 -5.68
C GLY A 640 5.55 -17.32 -6.88
N SER A 641 5.96 -18.58 -7.07
CA SER A 641 6.76 -19.00 -8.24
C SER A 641 5.93 -18.96 -9.52
N ILE A 642 4.65 -19.32 -9.46
CA ILE A 642 3.75 -19.25 -10.61
C ILE A 642 3.51 -17.81 -11.05
N MET A 643 3.35 -16.88 -10.10
CA MET A 643 3.31 -15.45 -10.40
C MET A 643 4.62 -14.98 -11.03
N GLU A 644 5.78 -15.36 -10.50
CA GLU A 644 7.08 -14.99 -11.10
C GLU A 644 7.24 -15.53 -12.54
N VAL A 645 6.77 -16.74 -12.83
CA VAL A 645 6.73 -17.29 -14.20
C VAL A 645 5.84 -16.48 -15.11
N ALA A 646 4.60 -16.24 -14.69
CA ALA A 646 3.62 -15.52 -15.48
C ALA A 646 4.09 -14.08 -15.77
N TYR A 647 4.69 -13.41 -14.79
CA TYR A 647 5.23 -12.05 -14.91
C TYR A 647 6.65 -11.97 -15.48
N THR A 648 7.26 -13.08 -15.89
CA THR A 648 8.51 -13.09 -16.68
C THR A 648 8.32 -13.65 -18.10
N GLY A 649 7.13 -14.19 -18.41
CA GLY A 649 6.82 -14.77 -19.71
C GLY A 649 7.68 -15.99 -20.04
N LYS A 650 8.03 -16.78 -19.01
CA LYS A 650 8.84 -17.98 -19.16
C LYS A 650 7.99 -19.24 -19.31
N PRO A 651 8.36 -20.16 -20.20
CA PRO A 651 7.83 -21.51 -20.16
C PRO A 651 8.16 -22.22 -18.84
N ALA A 652 7.21 -23.02 -18.33
CA ALA A 652 7.43 -23.75 -17.08
C ALA A 652 6.89 -25.19 -17.06
N ILE A 653 7.64 -26.09 -16.42
CA ILE A 653 7.15 -27.41 -16.02
C ILE A 653 6.79 -27.31 -14.55
N VAL A 654 5.52 -27.53 -14.22
CA VAL A 654 5.02 -27.43 -12.86
C VAL A 654 4.83 -28.84 -12.33
N VAL A 655 5.54 -29.20 -11.26
CA VAL A 655 5.53 -30.53 -10.64
C VAL A 655 4.89 -30.43 -9.25
N PRO A 656 3.55 -30.55 -9.13
CA PRO A 656 2.86 -30.34 -7.87
C PRO A 656 3.26 -31.39 -6.83
N ILE A 657 3.62 -30.95 -5.63
CA ILE A 657 3.99 -31.83 -4.52
C ILE A 657 2.84 -31.94 -3.50
N PHE A 658 2.29 -30.81 -3.05
CA PHE A 658 1.22 -30.72 -2.04
C PHE A 658 0.49 -29.37 -2.05
N GLY A 659 -0.56 -29.22 -1.24
CA GLY A 659 -1.26 -27.96 -1.04
C GLY A 659 -2.01 -27.47 -2.27
N ASP A 660 -1.92 -26.16 -2.56
CA ASP A 660 -2.57 -25.48 -3.70
C ASP A 660 -1.84 -25.72 -5.04
N GLN A 661 -0.67 -26.35 -5.02
CA GLN A 661 0.23 -26.47 -6.16
C GLN A 661 -0.41 -27.15 -7.38
N SER A 662 -1.26 -28.17 -7.17
CA SER A 662 -1.93 -28.86 -8.28
C SER A 662 -2.92 -27.94 -8.99
N HIS A 663 -3.66 -27.12 -8.23
CA HIS A 663 -4.53 -26.11 -8.82
C HIS A 663 -3.71 -25.06 -9.57
N ASN A 664 -2.62 -24.57 -8.97
CA ASN A 664 -1.76 -23.57 -9.62
C ASN A 664 -1.11 -24.08 -10.91
N ALA A 665 -0.73 -25.37 -10.96
CA ALA A 665 -0.18 -26.01 -12.15
C ALA A 665 -1.19 -26.04 -13.29
N MET A 666 -2.41 -26.49 -13.01
CA MET A 666 -3.49 -26.52 -13.99
C MET A 666 -3.89 -25.11 -14.44
N MET A 667 -3.95 -24.17 -13.49
CA MET A 667 -4.20 -22.75 -13.75
C MET A 667 -3.17 -22.16 -14.73
N LEU A 668 -1.88 -22.40 -14.54
CA LEU A 668 -0.86 -21.87 -15.44
C LEU A 668 -0.83 -22.63 -16.77
N ALA A 669 -0.94 -23.96 -16.76
CA ALA A 669 -0.86 -24.80 -17.95
C ALA A 669 -1.94 -24.48 -18.99
N ARG A 670 -3.13 -24.04 -18.55
CA ARG A 670 -4.24 -23.68 -19.44
C ARG A 670 -3.90 -22.53 -20.40
N HIS A 671 -2.93 -21.69 -20.05
CA HIS A 671 -2.45 -20.60 -20.91
C HIS A 671 -1.49 -21.08 -22.00
N GLY A 672 -1.15 -22.38 -22.02
CA GLY A 672 -0.35 -23.01 -23.07
C GLY A 672 1.16 -22.78 -22.96
N GLY A 673 1.62 -21.99 -21.99
CA GLY A 673 3.04 -21.74 -21.72
C GLY A 673 3.65 -22.70 -20.69
N ALA A 674 2.85 -23.56 -20.08
CA ALA A 674 3.31 -24.48 -19.03
C ALA A 674 2.72 -25.88 -19.17
N VAL A 675 3.41 -26.84 -18.57
CA VAL A 675 2.98 -28.25 -18.48
C VAL A 675 2.86 -28.63 -17.01
N ALA A 676 1.69 -29.13 -16.61
CA ALA A 676 1.52 -29.80 -15.33
C ALA A 676 2.08 -31.22 -15.44
N PHE A 677 3.07 -31.55 -14.61
CA PHE A 677 3.82 -32.80 -14.65
C PHE A 677 3.61 -33.56 -13.33
N ASP A 678 3.22 -34.83 -13.42
CA ASP A 678 3.00 -35.65 -12.23
C ASP A 678 4.34 -35.90 -11.52
N LYS A 679 4.39 -35.63 -10.21
CA LYS A 679 5.59 -35.88 -9.40
C LYS A 679 6.03 -37.35 -9.44
N PHE A 680 5.11 -38.30 -9.58
CA PHE A 680 5.44 -39.73 -9.67
C PHE A 680 6.13 -40.08 -10.99
N ASP A 681 5.97 -39.24 -12.02
CA ASP A 681 6.65 -39.40 -13.30
C ASP A 681 8.11 -38.91 -13.27
N LEU A 682 8.56 -38.26 -12.18
CA LEU A 682 9.97 -37.86 -12.02
C LEU A 682 10.93 -39.05 -12.09
N ARG A 683 10.47 -40.26 -11.77
CA ARG A 683 11.25 -41.50 -11.92
C ARG A 683 11.56 -41.88 -13.38
N TYR A 684 10.81 -41.31 -14.34
CA TYR A 684 10.95 -41.58 -15.76
C TYR A 684 11.69 -40.43 -16.45
N GLY A 685 13.02 -40.42 -16.31
CA GLY A 685 13.88 -39.33 -16.80
C GLY A 685 13.69 -39.01 -18.28
N GLN A 686 13.50 -40.02 -19.13
CA GLN A 686 13.23 -39.84 -20.55
C GLN A 686 11.95 -39.06 -20.85
N LYS A 687 10.89 -39.25 -20.04
CA LYS A 687 9.64 -38.50 -20.19
C LYS A 687 9.88 -37.01 -19.89
N LEU A 688 10.58 -36.70 -18.81
CA LEU A 688 10.90 -35.33 -18.44
C LEU A 688 11.84 -34.66 -19.46
N ALA A 689 12.85 -35.40 -19.96
CA ALA A 689 13.75 -34.94 -21.02
C ALA A 689 12.99 -34.60 -22.31
N GLY A 690 12.03 -35.42 -22.71
CA GLY A 690 11.16 -35.17 -23.87
C GLY A 690 10.37 -33.87 -23.72
N VAL A 691 9.74 -33.65 -22.56
CA VAL A 691 8.98 -32.41 -22.27
C VAL A 691 9.89 -31.18 -22.30
N ILE A 692 11.08 -31.24 -21.69
CA ILE A 692 12.04 -30.12 -21.72
C ILE A 692 12.49 -29.81 -23.15
N THR A 693 12.80 -30.84 -23.93
CA THR A 693 13.19 -30.70 -25.34
C THR A 693 12.10 -30.04 -26.16
N GLU A 694 10.85 -30.46 -25.98
CA GLU A 694 9.70 -29.88 -26.65
C GLU A 694 9.53 -28.40 -26.26
N MET A 695 9.60 -28.07 -24.97
CA MET A 695 9.43 -26.69 -24.50
C MET A 695 10.57 -25.75 -24.94
N ILE A 696 11.78 -26.26 -25.14
CA ILE A 696 12.90 -25.48 -25.67
C ILE A 696 12.77 -25.25 -27.18
N SER A 697 12.36 -26.29 -27.94
CA SER A 697 12.34 -26.26 -29.41
C SER A 697 11.05 -25.67 -30.01
N ASN A 698 9.90 -25.86 -29.35
CA ASN A 698 8.62 -25.37 -29.82
C ASN A 698 8.35 -23.93 -29.35
N SER A 699 8.39 -22.97 -30.28
CA SER A 699 8.22 -21.54 -29.96
C SER A 699 6.86 -21.22 -29.34
N LYS A 700 5.84 -22.05 -29.56
CA LYS A 700 4.48 -21.86 -29.04
C LYS A 700 4.47 -21.66 -27.53
N TYR A 701 5.22 -22.46 -26.76
CA TYR A 701 5.28 -22.32 -25.29
C TYR A 701 5.80 -20.95 -24.85
N LYS A 702 6.82 -20.44 -25.55
CA LYS A 702 7.42 -19.15 -25.26
C LYS A 702 6.52 -17.99 -25.71
N GLU A 703 5.87 -18.13 -26.86
CA GLU A 703 4.94 -17.12 -27.39
C GLU A 703 3.71 -16.99 -26.50
N THR A 704 3.11 -18.09 -26.07
CA THR A 704 1.95 -18.07 -25.17
C THR A 704 2.31 -17.58 -23.77
N ALA A 705 3.47 -17.98 -23.23
CA ALA A 705 3.95 -17.45 -21.95
C ALA A 705 4.18 -15.92 -22.01
N LYS A 706 4.73 -15.41 -23.12
CA LYS A 706 4.87 -13.97 -23.35
C LYS A 706 3.53 -13.26 -23.52
N MET A 707 2.57 -13.87 -24.22
CA MET A 707 1.23 -13.32 -24.34
C MET A 707 0.57 -13.16 -22.96
N LEU A 708 0.68 -14.17 -22.09
CA LEU A 708 0.19 -14.07 -20.72
C LEU A 708 0.87 -12.92 -19.94
N LEU A 709 2.18 -12.75 -20.07
CA LEU A 709 2.89 -11.59 -19.51
C LEU A 709 2.29 -10.27 -20.00
N GLU A 710 2.04 -10.14 -21.31
CA GLU A 710 1.45 -8.93 -21.90
C GLU A 710 0.06 -8.66 -21.34
N VAL A 711 -0.78 -9.68 -21.15
CA VAL A 711 -2.08 -9.54 -20.49
C VAL A 711 -1.93 -9.04 -19.06
N LEU A 712 -1.03 -9.63 -18.28
CA LEU A 712 -0.88 -9.33 -16.85
C LEU A 712 -0.28 -7.94 -16.59
N VAL A 713 0.60 -7.46 -17.46
CA VAL A 713 1.18 -6.12 -17.38
C VAL A 713 0.20 -5.04 -17.84
N ASN A 714 -0.71 -5.37 -18.76
CA ASN A 714 -1.71 -4.45 -19.30
C ASN A 714 -3.11 -4.71 -18.75
N GLN A 715 -3.23 -5.31 -17.56
CA GLN A 715 -4.52 -5.54 -16.93
C GLN A 715 -5.23 -4.18 -16.65
N PRO A 716 -6.55 -4.07 -16.88
CA PRO A 716 -7.28 -2.80 -16.78
C PRO A 716 -7.30 -2.19 -15.39
N ILE A 717 -7.20 -3.02 -14.35
CA ILE A 717 -7.28 -2.60 -12.95
C ILE A 717 -5.93 -2.88 -12.29
N ASP A 718 -5.29 -1.84 -11.77
CA ASP A 718 -4.08 -2.00 -10.96
C ASP A 718 -4.41 -2.71 -9.63
N PRO A 719 -3.76 -3.85 -9.31
CA PRO A 719 -4.03 -4.59 -8.08
C PRO A 719 -3.82 -3.77 -6.80
N LYS A 720 -2.86 -2.81 -6.79
CA LYS A 720 -2.62 -1.98 -5.61
C LYS A 720 -3.75 -0.98 -5.39
N LEU A 721 -4.17 -0.30 -6.46
CA LEU A 721 -5.30 0.62 -6.38
C LEU A 721 -6.60 -0.12 -6.04
N ASN A 722 -6.83 -1.31 -6.63
CA ASN A 722 -7.98 -2.16 -6.30
C ASN A 722 -8.00 -2.51 -4.80
N PHE A 723 -6.85 -2.93 -4.28
CA PHE A 723 -6.69 -3.25 -2.87
C PHE A 723 -7.00 -2.07 -1.94
N LEU A 724 -6.38 -0.91 -2.17
CA LEU A 724 -6.53 0.26 -1.31
C LEU A 724 -7.97 0.80 -1.31
N ASN A 725 -8.60 0.91 -2.48
CA ASN A 725 -9.98 1.40 -2.57
C ASN A 725 -10.97 0.50 -1.81
N HIS A 726 -10.79 -0.82 -1.88
CA HIS A 726 -11.65 -1.75 -1.15
C HIS A 726 -11.33 -1.77 0.35
N LEU A 727 -10.05 -1.62 0.73
CA LEU A 727 -9.65 -1.48 2.13
C LEU A 727 -10.32 -0.26 2.76
N ASP A 728 -10.21 0.92 2.14
CA ASP A 728 -10.81 2.16 2.64
C ASP A 728 -12.34 2.05 2.72
N PHE A 729 -12.95 1.41 1.71
CA PHE A 729 -14.38 1.13 1.72
C PHE A 729 -14.77 0.23 2.89
N ALA A 730 -14.02 -0.83 3.15
CA ALA A 730 -14.29 -1.78 4.23
C ALA A 730 -14.09 -1.17 5.61
N ILE A 731 -13.07 -0.32 5.78
CA ILE A 731 -12.85 0.47 6.98
C ILE A 731 -14.03 1.40 7.25
N LYS A 732 -14.53 2.07 6.20
CA LYS A 732 -15.65 3.02 6.32
C LYS A 732 -17.00 2.33 6.54
N PHE A 733 -17.19 1.13 6.00
CA PHE A 733 -18.45 0.39 6.03
C PHE A 733 -18.26 -1.06 6.51
N PRO A 734 -17.81 -1.28 7.76
CA PRO A 734 -17.32 -2.57 8.25
C PRO A 734 -18.36 -3.68 8.34
N THR A 735 -19.65 -3.38 8.20
CA THR A 735 -20.76 -4.35 8.31
C THR A 735 -21.60 -4.45 7.03
N LEU A 736 -21.19 -3.79 5.95
CA LEU A 736 -21.99 -3.74 4.72
C LEU A 736 -21.92 -5.07 3.95
N ARG A 737 -23.05 -5.77 3.83
CA ARG A 737 -23.11 -7.10 3.20
C ARG A 737 -23.94 -7.14 1.91
N SER A 738 -24.32 -6.00 1.35
CA SER A 738 -25.22 -5.90 0.18
C SER A 738 -24.66 -6.55 -1.10
N GLN A 739 -23.34 -6.78 -1.17
CA GLN A 739 -22.68 -7.45 -2.30
C GLN A 739 -22.71 -8.99 -2.20
N VAL A 740 -23.20 -9.55 -1.09
CA VAL A 740 -23.36 -11.00 -0.93
C VAL A 740 -24.82 -11.39 -1.24
N PRO A 741 -25.06 -12.27 -2.23
CA PRO A 741 -26.42 -12.67 -2.60
C PRO A 741 -27.15 -13.35 -1.44
N ALA A 742 -28.42 -12.98 -1.22
CA ALA A 742 -29.23 -13.53 -0.12
C ALA A 742 -29.42 -15.07 -0.21
N ILE A 743 -29.37 -15.64 -1.42
CA ILE A 743 -29.41 -17.09 -1.66
C ILE A 743 -28.24 -17.87 -1.01
N GLN A 744 -27.22 -17.17 -0.51
CA GLN A 744 -26.10 -17.78 0.21
C GLN A 744 -26.44 -18.11 1.66
N HIS A 745 -27.50 -17.51 2.21
CA HIS A 745 -27.94 -17.75 3.59
C HIS A 745 -28.90 -18.94 3.71
N VAL A 746 -29.28 -19.58 2.59
CA VAL A 746 -30.11 -20.78 2.60
C VAL A 746 -29.26 -22.05 2.52
N GLY A 747 -29.78 -23.18 2.99
CA GLY A 747 -29.11 -24.47 2.85
C GLY A 747 -28.92 -24.89 1.39
N TRP A 748 -27.95 -25.77 1.14
CA TRP A 748 -27.59 -26.25 -0.20
C TRP A 748 -28.76 -26.80 -1.03
N ILE A 749 -29.77 -27.40 -0.36
CA ILE A 749 -30.99 -27.90 -1.00
C ILE A 749 -31.74 -26.76 -1.69
N ALA A 750 -32.05 -25.69 -0.96
CA ALA A 750 -32.75 -24.53 -1.49
C ALA A 750 -31.88 -23.70 -2.45
N HIS A 751 -30.57 -23.62 -2.18
CA HIS A 751 -29.62 -22.89 -3.05
C HIS A 751 -29.63 -23.40 -4.49
N TYR A 752 -29.69 -24.72 -4.67
CA TYR A 752 -29.73 -25.38 -5.97
C TYR A 752 -31.13 -25.83 -6.39
N TYR A 753 -32.18 -25.44 -5.64
CA TYR A 753 -33.57 -25.84 -5.90
C TYR A 753 -33.76 -27.37 -6.03
N LEU A 754 -32.99 -28.16 -5.26
CA LEU A 754 -32.99 -29.62 -5.37
C LEU A 754 -34.34 -30.22 -4.94
N ASP A 755 -34.97 -29.61 -3.94
CA ASP A 755 -36.33 -29.93 -3.50
C ASP A 755 -37.37 -29.71 -4.61
N ALA A 756 -37.29 -28.57 -5.31
CA ALA A 756 -38.16 -28.28 -6.45
C ALA A 756 -37.92 -29.24 -7.62
N LEU A 757 -36.66 -29.59 -7.91
CA LEU A 757 -36.32 -30.57 -8.95
C LEU A 757 -36.85 -31.97 -8.60
N VAL A 758 -36.69 -32.41 -7.36
CA VAL A 758 -37.24 -33.69 -6.88
C VAL A 758 -38.77 -33.69 -6.96
N PHE A 759 -39.43 -32.60 -6.58
CA PHE A 759 -40.88 -32.45 -6.71
C PHE A 759 -41.35 -32.56 -8.17
N LEU A 760 -40.70 -31.86 -9.09
CA LEU A 760 -41.00 -31.94 -10.53
C LEU A 760 -40.76 -33.35 -11.10
N PHE A 761 -39.71 -34.03 -10.65
CA PHE A 761 -39.41 -35.41 -11.06
C PHE A 761 -40.48 -36.40 -10.58
N ILE A 762 -40.92 -36.28 -9.31
CA ILE A 762 -42.01 -37.09 -8.77
C ILE A 762 -43.31 -36.82 -9.54
N LEU A 763 -43.64 -35.56 -9.83
CA LEU A 763 -44.80 -35.21 -10.65
C LEU A 763 -44.75 -35.84 -12.04
N ALA A 764 -43.58 -35.83 -12.69
CA ALA A 764 -43.40 -36.47 -14.00
C ALA A 764 -43.60 -37.99 -13.93
N ILE A 765 -43.10 -38.66 -12.88
CA ILE A 765 -43.33 -40.10 -12.66
C ILE A 765 -44.82 -40.40 -12.46
N VAL A 766 -45.50 -39.61 -11.63
CA VAL A 766 -46.95 -39.77 -11.38
C VAL A 766 -47.73 -39.57 -12.67
N PHE A 767 -47.41 -38.54 -13.46
CA PHE A 767 -48.02 -38.30 -14.76
C PHE A 767 -47.82 -39.48 -15.71
N LEU A 768 -46.58 -39.96 -15.88
CA LEU A 768 -46.27 -41.12 -16.72
C LEU A 768 -47.01 -42.39 -16.27
N TYR A 769 -47.10 -42.62 -14.95
CA TYR A 769 -47.84 -43.75 -14.40
C TYR A 769 -49.36 -43.65 -14.69
N LEU A 770 -49.96 -42.47 -14.51
CA LEU A 770 -51.37 -42.23 -14.81
C LEU A 770 -51.66 -42.36 -16.31
N SER A 771 -50.80 -41.81 -17.18
CA SER A 771 -50.88 -41.96 -18.63
C SER A 771 -50.77 -43.43 -19.04
N PHE A 772 -49.85 -44.19 -18.45
CA PHE A 772 -49.72 -45.63 -18.68
C PHE A 772 -50.98 -46.39 -18.26
N LYS A 773 -51.55 -46.09 -17.07
CA LYS A 773 -52.80 -46.70 -16.60
C LYS A 773 -53.99 -46.35 -17.49
N LEU A 774 -54.07 -45.11 -17.97
CA LEU A 774 -55.10 -44.69 -18.91
C LEU A 774 -54.96 -45.42 -20.24
N LEU A 775 -53.75 -45.50 -20.80
CA LEU A 775 -53.47 -46.25 -22.02
C LEU A 775 -53.81 -47.73 -21.86
N GLN A 776 -53.43 -48.36 -20.74
CA GLN A 776 -53.79 -49.74 -20.43
C GLN A 776 -55.32 -49.93 -20.37
N ARG A 777 -56.05 -48.99 -19.76
CA ARG A 777 -57.53 -49.03 -19.76
C ARG A 777 -58.11 -48.88 -21.16
N LEU A 778 -57.62 -47.93 -21.95
CA LEU A 778 -58.07 -47.74 -23.34
C LEU A 778 -57.79 -48.99 -24.17
N LEU A 779 -56.59 -49.56 -24.10
CA LEU A 779 -56.23 -50.81 -24.78
C LEU A 779 -57.09 -51.98 -24.33
N ASN A 780 -57.39 -52.13 -23.03
CA ASN A 780 -58.30 -53.15 -22.52
C ASN A 780 -59.76 -52.93 -22.95
N CYS A 781 -60.17 -51.69 -23.27
CA CYS A 781 -61.46 -51.40 -23.88
C CYS A 781 -61.50 -51.78 -25.37
N PHE A 782 -60.38 -51.66 -26.08
CA PHE A 782 -60.25 -52.05 -27.50
C PHE A 782 -60.04 -53.56 -27.69
N VAL A 783 -59.34 -54.23 -26.77
CA VAL A 783 -59.18 -55.69 -26.73
C VAL A 783 -60.32 -56.27 -25.87
N GLY A 784 -61.52 -56.33 -26.44
CA GLY A 784 -62.76 -56.65 -25.74
C GLY A 784 -62.75 -57.96 -24.95
N LYS A 785 -63.60 -57.99 -23.92
CA LYS A 785 -64.12 -59.20 -23.28
C LYS A 785 -64.52 -60.21 -24.38
N LYS A 786 -63.92 -61.41 -24.39
CA LYS A 786 -64.52 -62.55 -25.09
C LYS A 786 -65.95 -62.74 -24.54
N PRO A 787 -66.99 -62.85 -25.38
CA PRO A 787 -68.32 -63.17 -24.90
C PRO A 787 -68.28 -64.53 -24.20
N LYS A 788 -68.84 -64.62 -23.00
CA LYS A 788 -69.14 -65.92 -22.38
C LYS A 788 -70.19 -66.60 -23.27
N SER A 789 -69.86 -67.78 -23.80
CA SER A 789 -70.86 -68.68 -24.37
C SER A 789 -71.82 -69.12 -23.25
N GLU A 790 -73.13 -69.07 -23.53
CA GLU A 790 -74.21 -69.55 -22.66
C GLU A 790 -74.05 -71.02 -22.25
#